data_AF-A0A2E8YVE2-F1
#
_entry.id   AF-A0A2E8YVE2-F1
#
_cell.length_a   1.000
_cell.length_b   1.000
_cell.length_c   1.000
_cell.angle_alpha   90.00
_cell.angle_beta   90.00
_cell.angle_gamma   90.00
#
_symmetry.space_group_name_H-M   'P 1'
#
loop_
_entity.id
_entity.type
_entity.pdbx_description
1 polymer ?
#
loop_
_entity_poly.entity_id
_entity_poly.type
_entity_poly.pdbx_seq_one_letter_code
_entity_poly.pdbx_strand_id
1 'polypeptide(L)'
;MPSPHDVTPPRRTRSLLGTLVPALLGVALVVGLALGATGPTVPVTAAEAPPGPDACLTASVPPEPSSSSVAAAALEPTVPPPGSAWFGPGLDWSGDLPADYVDRLGAVPSLFSHRVSYPLDEGARGSLVDLAGQVASQGAVAVLDVEPQVDLASLTRDDADQLAAVLECLHGSLGTTWLVRFGPEMNGSWTRWGQQPTAYVEAFGVVSEALHAAGDGTAAVWSPVYGSGYPFGAAYGDVSPTRDREVDALDTDGSGDVDEGDDPYGPYWPGDDTVDWVGMTLYYFGTDQREEDNDLDPSGDVLPPDEQDVTGFATNTVPPATALEDRLADRFGYDETTAEERRSFYERFAEEFDKRFLMETAALYQPDAEGDDEVEIKEAWRDQVLASLDSHPLVAAVSWLEQSRSEPEAGDAVVDWRMTEDPGLADGLRTALESAPIVLGPVNPVVPLSDVAATDTGPDPVAEAYLPAPASPDDDTARVLGVGVALVVLLMLLAQLAGRVRPAWRASAPDDAPVEVALGLLVLVTVAVSVAAVGTGDLAGASTVVGVVLSPVVLAVLAGAATALRLREAAERLGGWAAAVLGWRRAVAAYVGLLGVALLVRLLLLVPWLDGAGLTSVADDGRVVDLYPEAARLLDYPPPEYAVEALLRLGIGPAVPMVAGLLVVLLLVAPVLALLLARGWWWAVLALSLASYAVGVLVAPSAVGPLFADAHPLLVWQLPFVLGLLAAYRPVRVPGALLLGVAVVWAGALAAVAVAVPDVLVDLLDPRRPGPVPVVTALVVAGSLVAGVRACWRPVDVALGPVLVPLGRAWLPALVLLPVWVLLAVSLPDVVPGSDTVLAVTAALLVAGLTWVTARVALRRRAAPAG
;
A
#
# COMPACT_ATOMS: atom_id res chain seq x y z
N MET A 1 76.34 -19.98 -42.17
CA MET A 1 76.48 -19.05 -43.32
C MET A 1 75.57 -19.54 -44.44
N PRO A 2 74.91 -18.69 -45.26
CA PRO A 2 74.06 -17.50 -45.03
C PRO A 2 72.63 -17.67 -45.65
N SER A 3 71.54 -17.12 -45.08
CA SER A 3 70.78 -15.87 -45.41
C SER A 3 69.63 -16.03 -46.46
N PRO A 4 68.73 -15.04 -46.72
CA PRO A 4 67.34 -14.97 -46.20
C PRO A 4 66.27 -14.70 -47.30
N HIS A 5 64.99 -14.58 -46.92
CA HIS A 5 63.92 -13.71 -47.49
C HIS A 5 62.55 -14.39 -47.36
N ASP A 6 61.64 -13.85 -46.54
CA ASP A 6 60.40 -13.29 -47.06
C ASP A 6 59.68 -12.38 -46.04
N VAL A 7 59.27 -11.21 -46.51
CA VAL A 7 58.65 -10.11 -45.76
C VAL A 7 57.19 -10.02 -46.19
N THR A 8 56.25 -10.07 -45.23
CA THR A 8 54.83 -9.74 -45.45
C THR A 8 54.48 -8.37 -44.85
N PRO A 9 53.57 -7.58 -45.47
CA PRO A 9 53.33 -6.18 -45.08
C PRO A 9 52.29 -6.05 -43.95
N PRO A 10 52.28 -4.92 -43.21
CA PRO A 10 51.31 -4.70 -42.13
C PRO A 10 49.93 -4.28 -42.67
N ARG A 11 48.86 -4.87 -42.12
CA ARG A 11 47.47 -4.47 -42.35
C ARG A 11 47.19 -3.11 -41.68
N ARG A 12 46.64 -2.19 -42.48
CA ARG A 12 46.20 -0.85 -42.08
C ARG A 12 45.19 -0.90 -40.92
N THR A 13 45.49 -0.14 -39.87
CA THR A 13 44.57 0.28 -38.81
C THR A 13 43.42 1.10 -39.40
N ARG A 14 42.19 0.57 -39.42
CA ARG A 14 40.98 1.39 -39.59
C ARG A 14 40.72 2.12 -38.29
N SER A 15 40.53 3.44 -38.37
CA SER A 15 40.39 4.32 -37.20
C SER A 15 39.18 3.93 -36.34
N LEU A 16 39.48 3.57 -35.09
CA LEU A 16 38.54 3.32 -33.99
C LEU A 16 37.56 4.48 -33.71
N LEU A 17 37.80 5.68 -34.26
CA LEU A 17 36.90 6.84 -34.10
C LEU A 17 35.55 6.68 -34.82
N GLY A 18 35.45 5.88 -35.90
CA GLY A 18 34.22 5.76 -36.69
C GLY A 18 33.13 4.87 -36.06
N THR A 19 33.49 4.02 -35.09
CA THR A 19 32.58 3.10 -34.38
C THR A 19 32.30 3.50 -32.94
N LEU A 20 33.06 4.46 -32.39
CA LEU A 20 32.85 4.99 -31.03
C LEU A 20 31.65 5.96 -30.96
N VAL A 21 31.40 6.73 -32.01
CA VAL A 21 30.33 7.75 -32.04
C VAL A 21 28.92 7.15 -32.04
N PRO A 22 28.59 6.09 -32.81
CA PRO A 22 27.25 5.48 -32.77
C PRO A 22 26.96 4.75 -31.46
N ALA A 23 27.98 4.17 -30.82
CA ALA A 23 27.86 3.47 -29.54
C ALA A 23 27.70 4.44 -28.36
N LEU A 24 28.38 5.59 -28.40
CA LEU A 24 28.18 6.70 -27.45
C LEU A 24 26.82 7.37 -27.64
N LEU A 25 26.31 7.51 -28.88
CA LEU A 25 24.95 7.97 -29.13
C LEU A 25 23.87 6.97 -28.65
N GLY A 26 24.09 5.67 -28.80
CA GLY A 26 23.17 4.65 -28.28
C GLY A 26 23.11 4.61 -26.74
N VAL A 27 24.25 4.82 -26.07
CA VAL A 27 24.32 4.95 -24.60
C VAL A 27 23.71 6.27 -24.14
N ALA A 28 23.94 7.38 -24.85
CA ALA A 28 23.32 8.67 -24.53
C ALA A 28 21.80 8.69 -24.81
N LEU A 29 21.29 7.93 -25.77
CA LEU A 29 19.86 7.79 -26.03
C LEU A 29 19.15 6.97 -24.93
N VAL A 30 19.76 5.87 -24.48
CA VAL A 30 19.23 5.03 -23.38
C VAL A 30 19.36 5.72 -22.03
N VAL A 31 20.47 6.44 -21.80
CA VAL A 31 20.66 7.26 -20.60
C VAL A 31 19.79 8.52 -20.64
N GLY A 32 19.54 9.10 -21.82
CA GLY A 32 18.63 10.24 -22.00
C GLY A 32 17.15 9.87 -21.84
N LEU A 33 16.74 8.68 -22.31
CA LEU A 33 15.43 8.10 -22.01
C LEU A 33 15.25 7.72 -20.54
N ALA A 34 16.35 7.50 -19.81
CA ALA A 34 16.35 7.17 -18.38
C ALA A 34 16.63 8.38 -17.44
N LEU A 35 17.01 9.56 -17.97
CA LEU A 35 17.40 10.74 -17.15
C LEU A 35 16.83 12.08 -17.63
N GLY A 36 15.95 12.13 -18.64
CA GLY A 36 15.18 13.33 -18.92
C GLY A 36 14.94 13.62 -20.39
N ALA A 37 13.65 13.63 -20.77
CA ALA A 37 13.18 14.43 -21.87
C ALA A 37 12.97 15.88 -21.38
N THR A 38 14.05 16.63 -21.21
CA THR A 38 13.96 18.09 -21.21
C THR A 38 13.95 18.55 -22.68
N GLY A 39 12.76 18.82 -23.20
CA GLY A 39 12.62 19.49 -24.50
C GLY A 39 13.25 20.88 -24.49
N PRO A 40 13.60 21.45 -25.65
CA PRO A 40 14.17 22.79 -25.72
C PRO A 40 13.16 23.80 -25.16
N THR A 41 13.57 24.50 -24.12
CA THR A 41 12.80 25.55 -23.44
C THR A 41 12.49 26.69 -24.40
N VAL A 42 11.27 26.68 -24.94
CA VAL A 42 10.56 27.92 -25.28
C VAL A 42 10.24 28.59 -23.93
N PRO A 43 10.48 29.89 -23.73
CA PRO A 43 10.16 30.55 -22.47
C PRO A 43 8.63 30.66 -22.37
N VAL A 44 8.01 29.63 -21.81
CA VAL A 44 6.67 29.72 -21.26
C VAL A 44 6.86 30.31 -19.87
N THR A 45 6.22 31.46 -19.65
CA THR A 45 6.02 32.06 -18.32
C THR A 45 5.57 30.97 -17.36
N ALA A 46 6.35 30.73 -16.30
CA ALA A 46 6.04 29.75 -15.26
C ALA A 46 4.66 30.04 -14.67
N ALA A 47 3.68 29.22 -15.02
CA ALA A 47 2.62 28.88 -14.10
C ALA A 47 3.25 27.92 -13.08
N GLU A 48 3.10 28.20 -11.79
CA GLU A 48 3.45 27.28 -10.72
C GLU A 48 2.80 25.91 -11.01
N ALA A 49 3.60 24.84 -10.91
CA ALA A 49 3.04 23.50 -10.88
C ALA A 49 2.16 23.38 -9.62
N PRO A 50 1.00 22.70 -9.68
CA PRO A 50 0.19 22.47 -8.49
C PRO A 50 1.02 21.76 -7.40
N PRO A 51 0.77 22.06 -6.11
CA PRO A 51 1.42 21.37 -5.01
C PRO A 51 1.12 19.87 -5.04
N GLY A 52 2.06 19.04 -4.60
CA GLY A 52 1.82 17.61 -4.43
C GLY A 52 0.86 17.30 -3.28
N PRO A 53 0.32 16.07 -3.23
CA PRO A 53 -0.69 15.66 -2.28
C PRO A 53 -0.18 15.74 -0.82
N ASP A 54 1.10 15.47 -0.56
CA ASP A 54 1.68 15.62 0.78
C ASP A 54 1.89 17.07 1.20
N ALA A 55 2.00 18.01 0.25
CA ALA A 55 1.97 19.43 0.58
C ALA A 55 0.59 19.82 1.15
N CYS A 56 -0.46 19.04 0.86
CA CYS A 56 -1.78 19.21 1.45
C CYS A 56 -1.81 18.87 2.95
N LEU A 57 -0.87 18.08 3.49
CA LEU A 57 -0.76 17.81 4.94
C LEU A 57 -0.59 19.08 5.78
N THR A 58 0.04 20.10 5.17
CA THR A 58 0.28 21.42 5.78
C THR A 58 -0.58 22.53 5.17
N ALA A 59 -1.56 22.18 4.32
CA ALA A 59 -2.43 23.15 3.71
C ALA A 59 -3.11 23.99 4.80
N SER A 60 -3.00 25.30 4.63
CA SER A 60 -3.69 26.32 5.42
C SER A 60 -4.28 27.32 4.45
N VAL A 61 -5.37 27.99 4.87
CA VAL A 61 -6.15 28.89 4.01
C VAL A 61 -5.22 29.85 3.26
N PRO A 62 -5.19 29.84 1.91
CA PRO A 62 -4.44 30.83 1.17
C PRO A 62 -5.08 32.21 1.39
N PRO A 63 -4.29 33.30 1.52
CA PRO A 63 -4.86 34.64 1.54
C PRO A 63 -5.54 34.93 0.19
N GLU A 64 -6.70 35.61 0.25
CA GLU A 64 -7.65 35.98 -0.84
C GLU A 64 -7.21 35.74 -2.31
N PRO A 65 -8.11 35.20 -3.16
CA PRO A 65 -7.76 34.74 -4.50
C PRO A 65 -7.22 35.87 -5.37
N SER A 66 -5.95 35.76 -5.74
CA SER A 66 -5.38 36.54 -6.84
C SER A 66 -5.97 36.01 -8.14
N SER A 67 -6.91 36.76 -8.71
CA SER A 67 -7.59 36.47 -9.97
C SER A 67 -6.60 36.20 -11.10
N SER A 68 -6.34 34.93 -11.41
CA SER A 68 -5.63 34.45 -12.59
C SER A 68 -5.90 32.95 -12.82
N SER A 69 -7.14 32.56 -13.11
CA SER A 69 -7.38 31.22 -13.68
C SER A 69 -7.41 31.31 -15.21
N VAL A 70 -6.47 30.61 -15.83
CA VAL A 70 -6.63 30.15 -17.21
C VAL A 70 -7.75 29.11 -17.14
N ALA A 71 -8.85 29.38 -17.84
CA ALA A 71 -9.96 28.45 -17.98
C ALA A 71 -9.49 27.15 -18.65
N ALA A 72 -9.03 26.19 -17.85
CA ALA A 72 -9.19 24.78 -18.16
C ALA A 72 -10.66 24.46 -17.85
N ALA A 73 -11.39 23.94 -18.84
CA ALA A 73 -12.74 23.45 -18.61
C ALA A 73 -12.65 22.27 -17.63
N ALA A 74 -12.88 22.56 -16.35
CA ALA A 74 -13.08 21.56 -15.32
C ALA A 74 -14.35 20.80 -15.71
N LEU A 75 -14.21 19.51 -16.01
CA LEU A 75 -15.33 18.59 -15.94
C LEU A 75 -15.65 18.50 -14.45
N GLU A 76 -16.75 19.13 -14.02
CA GLU A 76 -17.40 18.77 -12.77
C GLU A 76 -17.61 17.24 -12.79
N PRO A 77 -17.47 16.53 -11.64
CA PRO A 77 -17.91 15.15 -11.54
C PRO A 77 -19.31 15.07 -12.17
N THR A 78 -19.51 14.19 -13.16
CA THR A 78 -20.82 14.06 -13.78
C THR A 78 -21.76 13.41 -12.77
N VAL A 79 -22.35 14.26 -11.93
CA VAL A 79 -23.38 13.87 -10.96
C VAL A 79 -24.41 13.03 -11.71
N PRO A 80 -24.83 11.88 -11.16
CA PRO A 80 -25.61 10.96 -11.96
C PRO A 80 -26.94 11.65 -12.32
N PRO A 81 -27.43 11.45 -13.57
CA PRO A 81 -28.69 12.05 -13.98
C PRO A 81 -29.84 11.55 -13.09
N PRO A 82 -30.90 12.36 -12.88
CA PRO A 82 -32.04 11.95 -12.07
C PRO A 82 -32.58 10.57 -12.47
N GLY A 83 -32.88 9.73 -11.48
CA GLY A 83 -33.26 8.33 -11.68
C GLY A 83 -32.08 7.39 -11.95
N SER A 84 -30.85 7.81 -11.67
CA SER A 84 -29.68 6.94 -11.61
C SER A 84 -28.79 7.30 -10.42
N ALA A 85 -28.05 6.33 -9.91
CA ALA A 85 -27.21 6.51 -8.72
C ALA A 85 -25.79 5.99 -8.90
N TRP A 86 -24.85 6.61 -8.19
CA TRP A 86 -23.56 5.99 -7.92
C TRP A 86 -23.71 4.85 -6.90
N PHE A 87 -22.85 3.85 -7.00
CA PHE A 87 -22.79 2.75 -6.03
C PHE A 87 -21.34 2.52 -5.61
N GLY A 88 -21.13 2.22 -4.34
CA GLY A 88 -19.83 1.77 -3.88
C GLY A 88 -19.79 1.42 -2.39
N PRO A 89 -18.66 0.86 -1.92
CA PRO A 89 -18.55 0.33 -0.57
C PRO A 89 -18.01 1.36 0.44
N GLY A 90 -18.40 1.18 1.69
CA GLY A 90 -17.65 1.61 2.86
C GLY A 90 -16.75 0.49 3.35
N LEU A 91 -15.49 0.51 2.91
CA LEU A 91 -14.51 -0.54 3.20
C LEU A 91 -14.01 -0.46 4.64
N ASP A 92 -13.48 -1.56 5.15
CA ASP A 92 -12.53 -1.55 6.24
C ASP A 92 -11.13 -1.25 5.69
N TRP A 93 -10.76 0.02 5.67
CA TRP A 93 -9.48 0.51 5.13
C TRP A 93 -8.23 0.01 5.86
N SER A 94 -8.40 -0.65 7.02
CA SER A 94 -7.31 -1.29 7.74
C SER A 94 -6.97 -2.69 7.24
N GLY A 95 -7.88 -3.32 6.49
CA GLY A 95 -7.76 -4.70 6.03
C GLY A 95 -8.13 -4.93 4.57
N ASP A 96 -8.68 -3.93 3.87
CA ASP A 96 -9.18 -4.06 2.50
C ASP A 96 -8.76 -2.86 1.63
N LEU A 97 -8.62 -3.11 0.33
CA LEU A 97 -8.19 -2.12 -0.65
C LEU A 97 -9.28 -1.92 -1.71
N PRO A 98 -9.42 -0.69 -2.27
CA PRO A 98 -10.29 -0.46 -3.42
C PRO A 98 -10.04 -1.41 -4.59
N ALA A 99 -8.77 -1.78 -4.86
CA ALA A 99 -8.43 -2.71 -5.93
C ALA A 99 -8.91 -4.15 -5.64
N ASP A 100 -8.79 -4.59 -4.39
CA ASP A 100 -9.24 -5.93 -3.97
C ASP A 100 -10.76 -6.04 -4.05
N TYR A 101 -11.48 -5.00 -3.62
CA TYR A 101 -12.93 -4.91 -3.79
C TYR A 101 -13.34 -4.98 -5.28
N VAL A 102 -12.63 -4.26 -6.16
CA VAL A 102 -12.88 -4.29 -7.62
C VAL A 102 -12.67 -5.69 -8.20
N ASP A 103 -11.60 -6.39 -7.78
CA ASP A 103 -11.33 -7.75 -8.24
C ASP A 103 -12.38 -8.75 -7.71
N ARG A 104 -12.87 -8.59 -6.46
CA ARG A 104 -13.97 -9.42 -5.90
C ARG A 104 -15.31 -9.17 -6.57
N LEU A 105 -15.70 -7.90 -6.73
CA LEU A 105 -16.96 -7.51 -7.38
C LEU A 105 -16.93 -7.84 -8.88
N GLY A 106 -15.77 -7.73 -9.52
CA GLY A 106 -15.60 -7.82 -10.97
C GLY A 106 -16.06 -6.57 -11.72
N ALA A 107 -16.27 -5.45 -11.03
CA ALA A 107 -16.66 -4.15 -11.58
C ALA A 107 -16.05 -3.01 -10.74
N VAL A 108 -15.88 -1.84 -11.38
CA VAL A 108 -15.35 -0.65 -10.70
C VAL A 108 -16.51 0.13 -10.08
N PRO A 109 -16.56 0.31 -8.75
CA PRO A 109 -17.57 1.13 -8.11
C PRO A 109 -17.32 2.62 -8.38
N SER A 110 -18.36 3.43 -8.22
CA SER A 110 -18.33 4.86 -8.54
C SER A 110 -18.01 5.75 -7.33
N LEU A 111 -18.09 5.19 -6.13
CA LEU A 111 -17.72 5.86 -4.89
C LEU A 111 -17.00 4.91 -3.93
N PHE A 112 -16.29 5.48 -2.96
CA PHE A 112 -15.81 4.78 -1.77
C PHE A 112 -16.05 5.66 -0.55
N SER A 113 -16.53 5.09 0.55
CA SER A 113 -16.70 5.82 1.81
C SER A 113 -15.61 5.52 2.84
N HIS A 114 -15.24 6.54 3.60
CA HIS A 114 -14.21 6.47 4.64
C HIS A 114 -14.58 7.42 5.78
N ARG A 115 -14.24 7.04 7.02
CA ARG A 115 -14.49 7.85 8.22
C ARG A 115 -13.21 8.44 8.78
N VAL A 116 -13.22 9.71 9.17
CA VAL A 116 -12.06 10.41 9.73
C VAL A 116 -12.42 11.17 10.99
N SER A 117 -11.50 11.14 11.95
CA SER A 117 -11.57 11.95 13.17
C SER A 117 -11.54 13.44 12.85
N TYR A 118 -12.32 14.22 13.61
CA TYR A 118 -12.38 15.68 13.50
C TYR A 118 -12.34 16.37 14.88
N PRO A 119 -11.57 17.45 15.09
CA PRO A 119 -10.67 18.14 14.15
C PRO A 119 -9.53 17.28 13.59
N LEU A 120 -8.98 17.70 12.43
CA LEU A 120 -7.94 16.95 11.73
C LEU A 120 -6.59 16.98 12.48
N ASP A 121 -6.24 15.87 13.12
CA ASP A 121 -4.88 15.61 13.58
C ASP A 121 -3.95 15.15 12.43
N GLU A 122 -2.67 14.92 12.74
CA GLU A 122 -1.67 14.49 11.74
C GLU A 122 -2.03 13.14 11.11
N GLY A 123 -2.58 12.21 11.90
CA GLY A 123 -3.03 10.91 11.43
C GLY A 123 -4.18 11.02 10.44
N ALA A 124 -5.22 11.78 10.80
CA ALA A 124 -6.39 12.01 9.95
C ALA A 124 -6.02 12.67 8.62
N ARG A 125 -5.08 13.62 8.61
CA ARG A 125 -4.57 14.22 7.36
C ARG A 125 -3.86 13.21 6.47
N GLY A 126 -3.02 12.35 7.06
CA GLY A 126 -2.40 11.25 6.33
C GLY A 126 -3.44 10.31 5.71
N SER A 127 -4.46 9.94 6.48
CA SER A 127 -5.55 9.08 5.97
C SER A 127 -6.30 9.72 4.80
N LEU A 128 -6.51 11.05 4.81
CA LEU A 128 -7.17 11.76 3.71
C LEU A 128 -6.32 11.77 2.43
N VAL A 129 -5.01 11.94 2.55
CA VAL A 129 -4.09 11.88 1.41
C VAL A 129 -4.09 10.48 0.81
N ASP A 130 -3.98 9.45 1.64
CA ASP A 130 -4.00 8.04 1.22
C ASP A 130 -5.32 7.69 0.54
N LEU A 131 -6.44 8.07 1.16
CA LEU A 131 -7.79 7.90 0.62
C LEU A 131 -7.91 8.56 -0.76
N ALA A 132 -7.49 9.83 -0.88
CA ALA A 132 -7.58 10.56 -2.14
C ALA A 132 -6.74 9.90 -3.24
N GLY A 133 -5.53 9.45 -2.93
CA GLY A 133 -4.67 8.72 -3.89
C GLY A 133 -5.31 7.42 -4.37
N GLN A 134 -5.87 6.62 -3.45
CA GLN A 134 -6.49 5.35 -3.78
C GLN A 134 -7.82 5.52 -4.55
N VAL A 135 -8.67 6.47 -4.14
CA VAL A 135 -9.94 6.78 -4.81
C VAL A 135 -9.71 7.36 -6.20
N ALA A 136 -8.75 8.28 -6.34
CA ALA A 136 -8.39 8.87 -7.64
C ALA A 136 -7.83 7.82 -8.63
N SER A 137 -7.15 6.78 -8.13
CA SER A 137 -6.68 5.66 -8.97
C SER A 137 -7.82 4.83 -9.57
N GLN A 138 -8.98 4.83 -8.92
CA GLN A 138 -10.19 4.19 -9.43
C GLN A 138 -11.07 5.15 -10.24
N GLY A 139 -10.79 6.46 -10.19
CA GLY A 139 -11.64 7.49 -10.75
C GLY A 139 -13.00 7.58 -10.03
N ALA A 140 -13.06 7.24 -8.74
CA ALA A 140 -14.29 7.25 -7.96
C ALA A 140 -14.51 8.60 -7.23
N VAL A 141 -15.69 8.78 -6.65
CA VAL A 141 -16.01 9.86 -5.70
C VAL A 141 -15.67 9.41 -4.28
N ALA A 142 -15.10 10.30 -3.47
CA ALA A 142 -14.85 10.03 -2.06
C ALA A 142 -16.04 10.49 -1.22
N VAL A 143 -16.66 9.58 -0.46
CA VAL A 143 -17.64 9.93 0.59
C VAL A 143 -16.88 9.96 1.91
N LEU A 144 -16.89 11.10 2.59
CA LEU A 144 -16.09 11.33 3.78
C LEU A 144 -16.98 11.58 4.99
N ASP A 145 -17.01 10.63 5.92
CA ASP A 145 -17.67 10.82 7.21
C ASP A 145 -16.70 11.53 8.16
N VAL A 146 -17.03 12.74 8.56
CA VAL A 146 -16.22 13.59 9.43
C VAL A 146 -16.79 13.46 10.84
N GLU A 147 -16.05 12.79 11.73
CA GLU A 147 -16.53 12.36 13.06
C GLU A 147 -15.96 13.24 14.19
N PRO A 148 -16.77 14.10 14.82
CA PRO A 148 -16.34 14.93 15.95
C PRO A 148 -15.81 14.12 17.16
N GLN A 149 -14.54 14.31 17.48
CA GLN A 149 -13.84 13.72 18.62
C GLN A 149 -13.76 14.67 19.83
N VAL A 150 -14.36 15.85 19.73
CA VAL A 150 -14.45 16.86 20.79
C VAL A 150 -15.88 17.38 20.90
N ASP A 151 -16.19 18.16 21.92
CA ASP A 151 -17.51 18.77 22.07
C ASP A 151 -17.80 19.69 20.89
N LEU A 152 -19.02 19.65 20.33
CA LEU A 152 -19.39 20.41 19.14
C LEU A 152 -19.16 21.93 19.33
N ALA A 153 -19.47 22.46 20.51
CA ALA A 153 -19.26 23.87 20.86
C ALA A 153 -17.78 24.29 20.95
N SER A 154 -16.84 23.34 20.95
CA SER A 154 -15.40 23.61 20.94
C SER A 154 -14.80 23.64 19.54
N LEU A 155 -15.54 23.19 18.52
CA LEU A 155 -15.12 23.24 17.12
C LEU A 155 -15.06 24.69 16.65
N THR A 156 -13.97 25.05 15.98
CA THR A 156 -13.72 26.42 15.54
C THR A 156 -13.80 26.56 14.03
N ARG A 157 -13.90 27.82 13.58
CA ARG A 157 -13.78 28.14 12.15
C ARG A 157 -12.42 27.71 11.57
N ASP A 158 -11.36 27.82 12.35
CA ASP A 158 -10.01 27.40 11.94
C ASP A 158 -9.93 25.88 11.68
N ASP A 159 -10.71 25.07 12.41
CA ASP A 159 -10.78 23.61 12.17
C ASP A 159 -11.48 23.31 10.84
N ALA A 160 -12.58 24.01 10.56
CA ALA A 160 -13.36 23.87 9.33
C ALA A 160 -12.56 24.32 8.10
N ASP A 161 -11.86 25.46 8.23
CA ASP A 161 -11.00 26.02 7.21
C ASP A 161 -9.79 25.10 6.91
N GLN A 162 -9.26 24.40 7.92
CA GLN A 162 -8.21 23.39 7.72
C GLN A 162 -8.72 22.17 6.94
N LEU A 163 -9.90 21.65 7.30
CA LEU A 163 -10.53 20.57 6.54
C LEU A 163 -10.73 20.97 5.08
N ALA A 164 -11.38 22.11 4.85
CA ALA A 164 -11.61 22.65 3.51
C ALA A 164 -10.33 22.83 2.70
N ALA A 165 -9.26 23.38 3.30
CA ALA A 165 -7.98 23.58 2.63
C ALA A 165 -7.31 22.26 2.21
N VAL A 166 -7.39 21.22 3.04
CA VAL A 166 -6.87 19.88 2.71
C VAL A 166 -7.65 19.28 1.53
N LEU A 167 -8.98 19.30 1.59
CA LEU A 167 -9.83 18.72 0.54
C LEU A 167 -9.68 19.44 -0.80
N GLU A 168 -9.61 20.77 -0.80
CA GLU A 168 -9.38 21.56 -2.02
C GLU A 168 -7.99 21.33 -2.62
N CYS A 169 -6.96 21.22 -1.77
CA CYS A 169 -5.62 20.88 -2.22
C CYS A 169 -5.58 19.49 -2.88
N LEU A 170 -6.29 18.51 -2.31
CA LEU A 170 -6.42 17.16 -2.88
C LEU A 170 -7.26 17.16 -4.16
N HIS A 171 -8.33 17.95 -4.23
CA HIS A 171 -9.10 18.14 -5.45
C HIS A 171 -8.22 18.72 -6.58
N GLY A 172 -7.48 19.79 -6.30
CA GLY A 172 -6.61 20.44 -7.29
C GLY A 172 -5.43 19.57 -7.76
N SER A 173 -4.91 18.69 -6.89
CA SER A 173 -3.79 17.80 -7.22
C SER A 173 -4.21 16.49 -7.87
N LEU A 174 -5.33 15.90 -7.46
CA LEU A 174 -5.77 14.54 -7.85
C LEU A 174 -7.10 14.49 -8.58
N GLY A 175 -7.84 15.60 -8.69
CA GLY A 175 -9.17 15.63 -9.28
C GLY A 175 -10.24 14.92 -8.45
N THR A 176 -9.97 14.62 -7.18
CA THR A 176 -10.89 13.93 -6.26
C THR A 176 -12.10 14.81 -5.96
N THR A 177 -13.30 14.25 -6.09
CA THR A 177 -14.55 14.89 -5.65
C THR A 177 -14.94 14.34 -4.28
N TRP A 178 -15.43 15.22 -3.40
CA TRP A 178 -15.77 14.88 -2.02
C TRP A 178 -17.25 15.10 -1.71
N LEU A 179 -17.90 14.08 -1.17
CA LEU A 179 -19.20 14.18 -0.49
C LEU A 179 -18.94 14.11 1.02
N VAL A 180 -19.01 15.25 1.72
CA VAL A 180 -18.59 15.37 3.12
C VAL A 180 -19.79 15.28 4.05
N ARG A 181 -19.89 14.19 4.81
CA ARG A 181 -20.91 13.93 5.82
C ARG A 181 -20.40 14.34 7.19
N PHE A 182 -20.73 15.55 7.64
CA PHE A 182 -20.31 16.03 8.95
C PHE A 182 -21.22 15.50 10.05
N GLY A 183 -20.63 14.75 11.01
CA GLY A 183 -21.33 14.16 12.14
C GLY A 183 -22.60 13.42 11.73
N PRO A 184 -22.51 12.37 10.89
CA PRO A 184 -23.68 11.59 10.49
C PRO A 184 -24.36 10.97 11.72
N GLU A 185 -25.64 10.62 11.61
CA GLU A 185 -26.42 9.98 12.70
C GLU A 185 -26.51 10.84 13.97
N MET A 186 -26.50 12.17 13.81
CA MET A 186 -26.60 13.15 14.90
C MET A 186 -27.90 13.05 15.72
N ASN A 187 -28.95 12.44 15.17
CA ASN A 187 -30.21 12.17 15.85
C ASN A 187 -30.18 10.88 16.70
N GLY A 188 -29.14 10.06 16.60
CA GLY A 188 -28.93 8.87 17.44
C GLY A 188 -28.31 9.18 18.80
N SER A 189 -28.36 8.22 19.74
CA SER A 189 -27.84 8.35 21.11
C SER A 189 -26.43 7.76 21.33
N TRP A 190 -25.92 6.98 20.37
CA TRP A 190 -24.65 6.24 20.46
C TRP A 190 -23.40 7.06 20.07
N THR A 191 -23.57 8.21 19.42
CA THR A 191 -22.45 9.06 19.01
C THR A 191 -22.16 10.17 20.02
N ARG A 192 -20.92 10.68 20.05
CA ARG A 192 -20.57 11.81 20.92
C ARG A 192 -21.35 13.08 20.56
N TRP A 193 -21.58 13.31 19.28
CA TRP A 193 -22.30 14.47 18.75
C TRP A 193 -23.82 14.28 18.70
N GLY A 194 -24.30 13.07 19.04
CA GLY A 194 -25.70 12.72 19.09
C GLY A 194 -26.51 13.56 20.08
N GLN A 195 -27.81 13.73 19.80
CA GLN A 195 -28.79 14.37 20.68
C GLN A 195 -28.46 15.83 21.08
N GLN A 196 -27.76 16.56 20.21
CA GLN A 196 -27.33 17.95 20.43
C GLN A 196 -27.74 18.86 19.25
N PRO A 197 -29.04 19.10 19.01
CA PRO A 197 -29.52 19.73 17.78
C PRO A 197 -28.98 21.14 17.57
N THR A 198 -28.96 22.01 18.58
CA THR A 198 -28.49 23.40 18.43
C THR A 198 -26.99 23.44 18.13
N ALA A 199 -26.18 22.72 18.92
CA ALA A 199 -24.74 22.68 18.73
C ALA A 199 -24.35 22.01 17.40
N TYR A 200 -25.12 21.00 16.96
CA TYR A 200 -24.91 20.34 15.67
C TYR A 200 -25.19 21.28 14.51
N VAL A 201 -26.33 21.99 14.51
CA VAL A 201 -26.69 22.94 13.46
C VAL A 201 -25.65 24.06 13.35
N GLU A 202 -25.17 24.59 14.48
CA GLU A 202 -24.11 25.61 14.48
C GLU A 202 -22.80 25.07 13.88
N ALA A 203 -22.34 23.90 14.33
CA ALA A 203 -21.09 23.29 13.84
C ALA A 203 -21.18 22.91 12.36
N PHE A 204 -22.31 22.33 11.91
CA PHE A 204 -22.55 22.00 10.51
C PHE A 204 -22.51 23.25 9.63
N GLY A 205 -23.14 24.35 10.08
CA GLY A 205 -23.10 25.62 9.37
C GLY A 205 -21.68 26.15 9.16
N VAL A 206 -20.83 26.07 10.19
CA VAL A 206 -19.43 26.50 10.12
C VAL A 206 -18.61 25.64 9.14
N VAL A 207 -18.80 24.31 9.18
CA VAL A 207 -18.11 23.39 8.26
C VAL A 207 -18.59 23.58 6.82
N SER A 208 -19.90 23.66 6.61
CA SER A 208 -20.49 23.87 5.29
C SER A 208 -20.00 25.17 4.63
N GLU A 209 -20.00 26.28 5.37
CA GLU A 209 -19.49 27.56 4.86
C GLU A 209 -17.99 27.48 4.51
N ALA A 210 -17.20 26.63 5.18
CA ALA A 210 -15.81 26.39 4.81
C ALA A 210 -15.66 25.58 3.53
N LEU A 211 -16.48 24.54 3.35
CA LEU A 211 -16.49 23.73 2.13
C LEU A 211 -16.93 24.55 0.92
N HIS A 212 -18.00 25.33 1.04
CA HIS A 212 -18.47 26.23 -0.03
C HIS A 212 -17.45 27.31 -0.40
N ALA A 213 -16.61 27.74 0.54
CA ALA A 213 -15.54 28.69 0.28
C ALA A 213 -14.31 28.05 -0.40
N ALA A 214 -14.14 26.73 -0.30
CA ALA A 214 -12.98 25.99 -0.81
C ALA A 214 -13.03 25.84 -2.34
N GLY A 215 -14.19 25.49 -2.90
CA GLY A 215 -14.39 25.32 -4.34
C GLY A 215 -15.47 24.29 -4.69
N ASP A 216 -15.63 24.04 -5.99
CA ASP A 216 -16.67 23.14 -6.55
C ASP A 216 -16.36 21.63 -6.36
N GLY A 217 -15.20 21.30 -5.80
CA GLY A 217 -14.74 19.91 -5.59
C GLY A 217 -15.33 19.21 -4.36
N THR A 218 -16.11 19.93 -3.54
CA THR A 218 -16.67 19.44 -2.27
C THR A 218 -18.16 19.73 -2.17
N ALA A 219 -18.92 18.82 -1.54
CA ALA A 219 -20.33 19.00 -1.24
C ALA A 219 -20.63 18.61 0.21
N ALA A 220 -21.35 19.46 0.94
CA ALA A 220 -21.80 19.21 2.30
C ALA A 220 -23.05 18.30 2.31
N VAL A 221 -22.98 17.20 3.05
CA VAL A 221 -24.03 16.18 3.12
C VAL A 221 -24.59 16.12 4.54
N TRP A 222 -25.90 16.38 4.70
CA TRP A 222 -26.61 16.23 5.97
C TRP A 222 -27.29 14.86 6.05
N SER A 223 -26.87 14.01 6.99
CA SER A 223 -27.21 12.58 6.99
C SER A 223 -27.60 12.04 8.37
N PRO A 224 -28.87 12.11 8.78
CA PRO A 224 -29.37 11.41 9.98
C PRO A 224 -29.46 9.89 9.79
N VAL A 225 -29.73 9.16 10.88
CA VAL A 225 -30.22 7.77 10.86
C VAL A 225 -31.75 7.75 10.74
N TYR A 226 -32.34 6.70 10.15
CA TYR A 226 -33.80 6.55 10.09
C TYR A 226 -34.45 6.60 11.48
N GLY A 227 -35.65 7.19 11.61
CA GLY A 227 -36.18 7.67 12.89
C GLY A 227 -36.90 6.63 13.75
N SER A 228 -37.11 5.41 13.25
CA SER A 228 -37.75 4.34 14.01
C SER A 228 -36.97 4.01 15.27
N GLY A 229 -37.61 4.09 16.43
CA GLY A 229 -36.96 3.89 17.72
C GLY A 229 -36.44 5.19 18.36
N TYR A 230 -36.61 6.36 17.72
CA TYR A 230 -36.32 7.65 18.34
C TYR A 230 -37.12 7.85 19.63
N PRO A 231 -36.52 8.41 20.71
CA PRO A 231 -35.18 9.00 20.81
C PRO A 231 -34.02 8.02 21.05
N PHE A 232 -34.21 6.72 20.87
CA PHE A 232 -33.18 5.68 21.03
C PHE A 232 -32.67 5.56 22.47
N GLY A 233 -33.58 5.67 23.45
CA GLY A 233 -33.27 5.64 24.88
C GLY A 233 -32.67 4.33 25.39
N ALA A 234 -32.94 3.21 24.70
CA ALA A 234 -32.39 1.89 25.02
C ALA A 234 -31.17 1.49 24.17
N ALA A 235 -30.66 2.36 23.29
CA ALA A 235 -29.54 1.98 22.43
C ALA A 235 -28.24 1.71 23.22
N TYR A 236 -27.51 0.67 22.81
CA TYR A 236 -26.30 0.23 23.48
C TYR A 236 -25.17 1.26 23.31
N GLY A 237 -24.52 1.63 24.42
CA GLY A 237 -23.46 2.64 24.43
C GLY A 237 -23.92 4.06 24.81
N ASP A 238 -25.12 4.22 25.37
CA ASP A 238 -25.64 5.52 25.84
C ASP A 238 -24.58 6.29 26.65
N VAL A 239 -24.19 7.43 26.09
CA VAL A 239 -23.21 8.33 26.69
C VAL A 239 -23.93 9.17 27.73
N SER A 240 -23.99 8.66 28.96
CA SER A 240 -24.50 9.25 30.20
C SER A 240 -25.59 10.35 30.06
N PRO A 241 -26.77 10.19 30.69
CA PRO A 241 -27.86 11.18 30.72
C PRO A 241 -27.52 12.50 31.45
N THR A 242 -26.25 12.73 31.79
CA THR A 242 -25.73 13.92 32.46
C THR A 242 -25.26 15.03 31.51
N ARG A 243 -25.38 14.86 30.20
CA ARG A 243 -25.29 16.01 29.26
C ARG A 243 -26.48 16.94 29.53
N ASP A 244 -26.26 18.25 29.39
CA ASP A 244 -27.36 19.23 29.33
C ASP A 244 -28.18 18.92 28.06
N ARG A 245 -29.03 17.88 28.10
CA ARG A 245 -29.89 17.48 26.98
C ARG A 245 -30.75 18.70 26.66
N GLU A 246 -30.74 19.11 25.40
CA GLU A 246 -31.55 20.22 24.89
C GLU A 246 -33.02 19.77 24.77
N VAL A 247 -33.63 19.34 25.89
CA VAL A 247 -34.97 18.74 25.95
C VAL A 247 -35.99 19.66 25.28
N ASP A 248 -35.93 20.97 25.54
CA ASP A 248 -36.81 21.96 24.90
C ASP A 248 -36.70 22.01 23.36
N ALA A 249 -35.57 21.60 22.78
CA ALA A 249 -35.36 21.55 21.33
C ALA A 249 -35.71 20.17 20.73
N LEU A 250 -35.73 19.12 21.55
CA LEU A 250 -36.05 17.75 21.16
C LEU A 250 -37.53 17.41 21.34
N ASP A 251 -38.21 18.03 22.32
CA ASP A 251 -39.67 18.01 22.54
C ASP A 251 -40.36 18.94 21.51
N THR A 252 -40.48 18.43 20.31
CA THR A 252 -41.04 19.11 19.14
C THR A 252 -42.57 19.14 19.13
N ASP A 253 -43.23 18.24 19.85
CA ASP A 253 -44.68 18.19 19.98
C ASP A 253 -45.22 18.95 21.21
N GLY A 254 -44.32 19.31 22.14
CA GLY A 254 -44.61 20.10 23.34
C GLY A 254 -45.29 19.30 24.45
N SER A 255 -45.13 17.97 24.45
CA SER A 255 -45.69 17.06 25.44
C SER A 255 -44.99 17.15 26.80
N GLY A 256 -43.72 17.61 26.82
CA GLY A 256 -42.86 17.69 27.99
C GLY A 256 -41.96 16.48 28.23
N ASP A 257 -42.10 15.43 27.40
CA ASP A 257 -41.25 14.24 27.35
C ASP A 257 -40.63 14.17 25.94
N VAL A 258 -39.48 13.48 25.78
CA VAL A 258 -38.91 13.23 24.44
C VAL A 258 -39.19 11.78 24.08
N ASP A 259 -40.06 11.56 23.09
CA ASP A 259 -40.60 10.24 22.75
C ASP A 259 -40.76 10.02 21.22
N GLU A 260 -41.40 8.91 20.84
CA GLU A 260 -41.62 8.55 19.42
C GLU A 260 -42.51 9.56 18.67
N GLY A 261 -43.29 10.38 19.38
CA GLY A 261 -44.15 11.46 18.90
C GLY A 261 -43.39 12.69 18.39
N ASP A 262 -42.12 12.81 18.76
CA ASP A 262 -41.25 13.88 18.30
C ASP A 262 -40.69 13.69 16.88
N ASP A 263 -40.38 14.81 16.24
CA ASP A 263 -39.72 14.88 14.93
C ASP A 263 -38.24 14.55 15.06
N PRO A 264 -37.78 13.38 14.58
CA PRO A 264 -36.40 12.94 14.75
C PRO A 264 -35.41 13.71 13.86
N TYR A 265 -35.89 14.57 12.96
CA TYR A 265 -35.08 15.20 11.91
C TYR A 265 -35.07 16.73 11.99
N GLY A 266 -36.25 17.33 12.15
CA GLY A 266 -36.46 18.79 12.09
C GLY A 266 -35.50 19.61 12.95
N PRO A 267 -35.28 19.25 14.22
CA PRO A 267 -34.36 19.99 15.10
C PRO A 267 -32.91 20.06 14.60
N TYR A 268 -32.48 19.10 13.78
CA TYR A 268 -31.11 18.99 13.27
C TYR A 268 -30.92 19.62 11.89
N TRP A 269 -31.97 20.15 11.25
CA TRP A 269 -31.89 20.70 9.90
C TRP A 269 -31.17 22.05 9.89
N PRO A 270 -29.99 22.17 9.23
CA PRO A 270 -29.19 23.39 9.28
C PRO A 270 -29.59 24.44 8.22
N GLY A 271 -30.52 24.12 7.33
CA GLY A 271 -31.01 25.03 6.28
C GLY A 271 -30.72 24.53 4.86
N ASP A 272 -31.49 25.03 3.89
CA ASP A 272 -31.35 24.65 2.47
C ASP A 272 -30.10 25.24 1.80
N ASP A 273 -29.71 26.45 2.19
CA ASP A 273 -28.50 27.13 1.70
C ASP A 273 -27.20 26.50 2.24
N THR A 274 -27.25 25.74 3.32
CA THR A 274 -26.07 25.11 3.95
C THR A 274 -25.88 23.65 3.54
N VAL A 275 -26.89 23.00 2.96
CA VAL A 275 -26.87 21.57 2.61
C VAL A 275 -26.84 21.40 1.10
N ASP A 276 -25.83 20.70 0.55
CA ASP A 276 -25.78 20.39 -0.88
C ASP A 276 -26.51 19.08 -1.21
N TRP A 277 -26.38 18.09 -0.32
CA TRP A 277 -27.02 16.79 -0.41
C TRP A 277 -27.63 16.41 0.93
N VAL A 278 -28.76 15.71 0.87
CA VAL A 278 -29.30 15.01 2.04
C VAL A 278 -28.85 13.56 1.98
N GLY A 279 -28.76 12.91 3.13
CA GLY A 279 -28.46 11.49 3.21
C GLY A 279 -29.22 10.81 4.33
N MET A 280 -29.13 9.49 4.38
CA MET A 280 -29.69 8.73 5.48
C MET A 280 -28.90 7.44 5.69
N THR A 281 -28.57 7.13 6.94
CA THR A 281 -28.16 5.77 7.32
C THR A 281 -29.41 4.92 7.52
N LEU A 282 -29.52 3.85 6.74
CA LEU A 282 -30.68 2.97 6.70
C LEU A 282 -30.21 1.52 6.55
N TYR A 283 -30.09 0.82 7.67
CA TYR A 283 -29.70 -0.59 7.72
C TYR A 283 -30.91 -1.51 7.89
N TYR A 284 -30.75 -2.74 7.42
CA TYR A 284 -31.63 -3.85 7.80
C TYR A 284 -30.97 -4.68 8.89
N PHE A 285 -31.57 -4.66 10.08
CA PHE A 285 -31.05 -5.31 11.29
C PHE A 285 -31.73 -6.65 11.64
N GLY A 286 -32.73 -7.10 10.88
CA GLY A 286 -33.52 -8.31 11.19
C GLY A 286 -34.90 -8.00 11.78
N THR A 287 -35.41 -8.91 12.62
CA THR A 287 -36.72 -8.75 13.28
C THR A 287 -36.62 -7.86 14.50
N ASP A 288 -37.04 -6.62 14.34
CA ASP A 288 -37.18 -5.69 15.44
C ASP A 288 -38.38 -6.08 16.34
N GLN A 289 -38.11 -6.35 17.61
CA GLN A 289 -39.12 -6.35 18.64
C GLN A 289 -39.05 -4.99 19.31
N ARG A 290 -39.99 -4.11 18.95
CA ARG A 290 -40.26 -2.81 19.60
C ARG A 290 -39.78 -2.85 21.04
N GLU A 291 -38.64 -2.24 21.32
CA GLU A 291 -38.13 -2.18 22.68
C GLU A 291 -39.19 -1.49 23.53
N GLU A 292 -39.64 -2.14 24.61
CA GLU A 292 -40.72 -1.63 25.45
C GLU A 292 -40.36 -0.34 26.21
N ASP A 293 -39.13 0.19 26.05
CA ASP A 293 -38.60 1.33 26.82
C ASP A 293 -37.57 2.16 26.00
N ASN A 294 -37.99 2.75 24.87
CA ASN A 294 -37.13 3.64 24.06
C ASN A 294 -37.23 5.13 24.41
N ASP A 295 -38.04 5.46 25.41
CA ASP A 295 -38.33 6.84 25.82
C ASP A 295 -37.22 7.39 26.72
N LEU A 296 -36.90 8.68 26.56
CA LEU A 296 -35.97 9.37 27.46
C LEU A 296 -36.75 10.05 28.58
N ASP A 297 -37.03 9.36 29.69
CA ASP A 297 -37.62 9.99 30.89
C ASP A 297 -36.57 10.90 31.58
N PRO A 298 -36.75 12.24 31.59
CA PRO A 298 -35.83 13.16 32.25
C PRO A 298 -35.80 13.00 33.79
N SER A 299 -36.69 12.17 34.36
CA SER A 299 -36.82 11.87 35.78
C SER A 299 -36.49 10.42 36.18
N GLY A 300 -36.20 9.56 35.20
CA GLY A 300 -35.99 8.11 35.37
C GLY A 300 -34.52 7.69 35.55
N ASP A 301 -34.30 6.58 36.28
CA ASP A 301 -33.01 5.89 36.33
C ASP A 301 -32.85 5.07 35.03
N VAL A 302 -31.88 5.42 34.16
CA VAL A 302 -31.51 4.60 32.99
C VAL A 302 -31.08 3.22 33.47
N LEU A 303 -31.75 2.17 32.99
CA LEU A 303 -31.37 0.79 33.30
C LEU A 303 -29.97 0.51 32.73
N PRO A 304 -29.04 -0.06 33.52
CA PRO A 304 -27.69 -0.33 33.05
C PRO A 304 -27.71 -1.37 31.91
N PRO A 305 -26.73 -1.34 30.98
CA PRO A 305 -26.75 -2.15 29.74
C PRO A 305 -26.85 -3.67 29.98
N ASP A 306 -26.44 -4.15 31.15
CA ASP A 306 -26.49 -5.56 31.54
C ASP A 306 -27.87 -6.04 32.04
N GLU A 307 -28.82 -5.13 32.21
CA GLU A 307 -30.21 -5.41 32.61
C GLU A 307 -31.22 -5.26 31.45
N GLN A 308 -30.75 -4.89 30.24
CA GLN A 308 -31.59 -4.77 29.03
C GLN A 308 -31.56 -6.08 28.20
N ASP A 309 -32.68 -6.79 28.13
CA ASP A 309 -32.83 -8.04 27.35
C ASP A 309 -33.00 -7.72 25.85
N VAL A 310 -31.89 -7.38 25.16
CA VAL A 310 -31.88 -7.17 23.70
C VAL A 310 -31.94 -8.52 22.99
N THR A 311 -33.14 -9.00 22.68
CA THR A 311 -33.37 -10.31 22.03
C THR A 311 -33.68 -10.22 20.53
N GLY A 312 -33.77 -9.01 19.96
CA GLY A 312 -34.21 -8.76 18.58
C GLY A 312 -33.24 -9.23 17.49
N PHE A 313 -31.95 -9.33 17.81
CA PHE A 313 -30.90 -9.65 16.84
C PHE A 313 -30.42 -11.11 16.93
N ALA A 314 -31.15 -11.97 17.65
CA ALA A 314 -30.75 -13.35 17.89
C ALA A 314 -31.04 -14.31 16.72
N THR A 315 -31.78 -13.86 15.69
CA THR A 315 -32.21 -14.71 14.57
C THR A 315 -32.12 -13.97 13.24
N ASN A 316 -31.42 -14.58 12.28
CA ASN A 316 -31.32 -14.10 10.91
C ASN A 316 -32.69 -14.20 10.22
N THR A 317 -33.13 -13.12 9.59
CA THR A 317 -34.47 -13.08 8.97
C THR A 317 -34.46 -12.32 7.66
N VAL A 318 -35.12 -12.85 6.63
CA VAL A 318 -35.27 -12.17 5.33
C VAL A 318 -36.13 -10.91 5.49
N PRO A 319 -35.70 -9.75 4.94
CA PRO A 319 -36.47 -8.52 5.01
C PRO A 319 -37.85 -8.69 4.35
N PRO A 320 -38.94 -8.23 5.00
CA PRO A 320 -40.22 -8.09 4.34
C PRO A 320 -40.11 -7.29 3.04
N ALA A 321 -40.96 -7.58 2.05
CA ALA A 321 -40.88 -6.94 0.72
C ALA A 321 -41.05 -5.40 0.72
N THR A 322 -41.59 -4.84 1.80
CA THR A 322 -41.78 -3.39 2.00
C THR A 322 -40.78 -2.79 2.99
N ALA A 323 -39.81 -3.55 3.49
CA ALA A 323 -38.97 -3.14 4.61
C ALA A 323 -38.19 -1.84 4.37
N LEU A 324 -37.64 -1.66 3.16
CA LEU A 324 -36.96 -0.42 2.78
C LEU A 324 -37.96 0.72 2.60
N GLU A 325 -39.04 0.47 1.86
CA GLU A 325 -40.06 1.47 1.56
C GLU A 325 -40.75 1.99 2.83
N ASP A 326 -41.01 1.11 3.81
CA ASP A 326 -41.60 1.50 5.08
C ASP A 326 -40.64 2.36 5.92
N ARG A 327 -39.31 2.19 5.76
CA ARG A 327 -38.32 3.08 6.40
C ARG A 327 -38.21 4.42 5.67
N LEU A 328 -38.16 4.42 4.34
CA LEU A 328 -38.11 5.67 3.54
C LEU A 328 -39.38 6.51 3.68
N ALA A 329 -40.52 5.87 3.91
CA ALA A 329 -41.80 6.51 4.13
C ALA A 329 -42.09 6.87 5.60
N ASP A 330 -41.12 6.68 6.51
CA ASP A 330 -41.29 6.86 7.97
C ASP A 330 -42.52 6.15 8.54
N ARG A 331 -42.83 4.95 8.04
CA ARG A 331 -43.90 4.07 8.55
C ARG A 331 -43.38 2.98 9.47
N PHE A 332 -42.12 2.58 9.29
CA PHE A 332 -41.48 1.57 10.11
C PHE A 332 -41.27 2.11 11.54
N GLY A 333 -41.57 1.31 12.56
CA GLY A 333 -41.41 1.69 13.97
C GLY A 333 -42.61 2.41 14.59
N TYR A 334 -43.39 3.15 13.81
CA TYR A 334 -44.47 4.01 14.34
C TYR A 334 -45.84 3.33 14.38
N ASP A 335 -46.76 3.87 15.19
CA ASP A 335 -48.17 3.50 15.16
C ASP A 335 -48.87 3.99 13.86
N GLU A 336 -50.00 3.38 13.50
CA GLU A 336 -50.73 3.68 12.25
C GLU A 336 -51.18 5.15 12.13
N THR A 337 -51.50 5.81 13.25
CA THR A 337 -51.95 7.21 13.25
C THR A 337 -50.77 8.14 13.01
N THR A 338 -49.67 7.91 13.74
CA THR A 338 -48.43 8.68 13.60
C THR A 338 -47.83 8.50 12.21
N ALA A 339 -47.83 7.28 11.68
CA ALA A 339 -47.34 6.97 10.33
C ALA A 339 -48.20 7.59 9.20
N GLU A 340 -49.51 7.78 9.41
CA GLU A 340 -50.40 8.41 8.42
C GLU A 340 -50.30 9.95 8.41
N GLU A 341 -49.99 10.56 9.55
CA GLU A 341 -49.95 12.03 9.70
C GLU A 341 -48.57 12.62 9.34
N ARG A 342 -47.49 11.84 9.45
CA ARG A 342 -46.12 12.30 9.16
C ARG A 342 -45.83 12.36 7.66
N ARG A 343 -45.13 13.42 7.27
CA ARG A 343 -44.43 13.49 5.98
C ARG A 343 -43.05 12.87 6.13
N SER A 344 -42.65 12.04 5.18
CA SER A 344 -41.37 11.35 5.28
C SER A 344 -40.17 12.30 5.18
N PHE A 345 -39.02 11.87 5.69
CA PHE A 345 -37.76 12.57 5.47
C PHE A 345 -37.52 12.91 4.00
N TYR A 346 -37.73 11.94 3.10
CA TYR A 346 -37.50 12.13 1.67
C TYR A 346 -38.40 13.24 1.09
N GLU A 347 -39.69 13.26 1.43
CA GLU A 347 -40.60 14.32 1.00
C GLU A 347 -40.23 15.70 1.57
N ARG A 348 -39.78 15.74 2.82
CA ARG A 348 -39.50 16.98 3.56
C ARG A 348 -38.16 17.62 3.20
N PHE A 349 -37.14 16.82 2.93
CA PHE A 349 -35.77 17.32 2.79
C PHE A 349 -35.16 17.07 1.42
N ALA A 350 -35.49 15.96 0.76
CA ALA A 350 -35.04 15.71 -0.61
C ALA A 350 -35.95 16.41 -1.62
N GLU A 351 -37.25 16.11 -1.63
CA GLU A 351 -38.17 16.64 -2.65
C GLU A 351 -38.49 18.13 -2.47
N GLU A 352 -38.78 18.56 -1.24
CA GLU A 352 -39.16 19.95 -0.97
C GLU A 352 -38.06 20.96 -1.34
N PHE A 353 -36.79 20.57 -1.18
CA PHE A 353 -35.63 21.42 -1.45
C PHE A 353 -34.83 21.00 -2.70
N ASP A 354 -35.33 20.04 -3.48
CA ASP A 354 -34.67 19.49 -4.69
C ASP A 354 -33.21 19.05 -4.41
N LYS A 355 -32.99 18.38 -3.27
CA LYS A 355 -31.69 17.90 -2.83
C LYS A 355 -31.51 16.44 -3.24
N ARG A 356 -30.31 16.13 -3.71
CA ARG A 356 -29.91 14.74 -3.99
C ARG A 356 -29.78 13.96 -2.70
N PHE A 357 -30.06 12.67 -2.78
CA PHE A 357 -30.13 11.76 -1.64
C PHE A 357 -29.00 10.71 -1.71
N LEU A 358 -28.19 10.65 -0.66
CA LEU A 358 -27.19 9.61 -0.42
C LEU A 358 -27.72 8.59 0.59
N MET A 359 -27.90 7.34 0.17
CA MET A 359 -28.32 6.26 1.04
C MET A 359 -27.12 5.45 1.52
N GLU A 360 -26.86 5.41 2.81
CA GLU A 360 -25.95 4.42 3.40
C GLU A 360 -26.75 3.23 3.91
N THR A 361 -26.40 2.02 3.48
CA THR A 361 -27.20 0.84 3.74
C THR A 361 -26.39 -0.45 3.73
N ALA A 362 -26.95 -1.51 4.29
CA ALA A 362 -26.46 -2.88 4.32
C ALA A 362 -27.49 -3.76 5.04
N ALA A 363 -27.32 -5.08 4.93
CA ALA A 363 -28.15 -6.05 5.62
C ALA A 363 -27.32 -6.90 6.59
N LEU A 364 -27.75 -6.94 7.84
CA LEU A 364 -27.13 -7.70 8.92
C LEU A 364 -27.25 -9.20 8.63
N TYR A 365 -26.13 -9.89 8.78
CA TYR A 365 -26.09 -11.34 8.85
C TYR A 365 -25.13 -11.77 9.96
N GLN A 366 -25.61 -12.62 10.87
CA GLN A 366 -24.79 -13.23 11.91
C GLN A 366 -24.46 -14.69 11.55
N PRO A 367 -23.19 -15.03 11.28
CA PRO A 367 -22.83 -16.40 10.88
C PRO A 367 -23.19 -17.49 11.90
N ASP A 368 -23.17 -17.14 13.20
CA ASP A 368 -23.41 -18.08 14.31
C ASP A 368 -24.89 -18.09 14.79
N ALA A 369 -25.74 -17.23 14.24
CA ALA A 369 -27.16 -17.15 14.62
C ALA A 369 -28.01 -18.16 13.84
N GLU A 370 -29.08 -18.65 14.47
CA GLU A 370 -30.11 -19.44 13.77
C GLU A 370 -30.95 -18.52 12.85
N GLY A 371 -31.61 -19.05 11.82
CA GLY A 371 -32.53 -18.29 10.99
C GLY A 371 -32.39 -18.55 9.48
N ASP A 372 -32.76 -17.55 8.69
CA ASP A 372 -32.69 -17.57 7.24
C ASP A 372 -31.25 -17.45 6.72
N ASP A 373 -31.03 -17.92 5.48
CA ASP A 373 -29.71 -17.96 4.86
C ASP A 373 -29.21 -16.55 4.47
N GLU A 374 -27.90 -16.31 4.61
CA GLU A 374 -27.22 -15.05 4.26
C GLU A 374 -27.62 -14.52 2.88
N VAL A 375 -27.60 -15.41 1.89
CA VAL A 375 -27.90 -15.09 0.50
C VAL A 375 -29.31 -14.54 0.37
N GLU A 376 -30.30 -15.18 1.00
CA GLU A 376 -31.70 -14.76 0.90
C GLU A 376 -31.91 -13.37 1.54
N ILE A 377 -31.26 -13.10 2.66
CA ILE A 377 -31.35 -11.81 3.37
C ILE A 377 -30.74 -10.69 2.54
N LYS A 378 -29.49 -10.87 2.12
CA LYS A 378 -28.71 -9.85 1.41
C LYS A 378 -29.26 -9.57 0.02
N GLU A 379 -29.69 -10.60 -0.71
CA GLU A 379 -30.32 -10.42 -2.03
C GLU A 379 -31.68 -9.72 -1.92
N ALA A 380 -32.52 -10.09 -0.95
CA ALA A 380 -33.82 -9.46 -0.76
C ALA A 380 -33.68 -7.96 -0.40
N TRP A 381 -32.69 -7.60 0.42
CA TRP A 381 -32.42 -6.20 0.76
C TRP A 381 -31.86 -5.41 -0.44
N ARG A 382 -30.84 -5.96 -1.12
CA ARG A 382 -30.25 -5.39 -2.35
C ARG A 382 -31.33 -5.09 -3.38
N ASP A 383 -32.23 -6.04 -3.61
CA ASP A 383 -33.27 -5.90 -4.63
C ASP A 383 -34.26 -4.79 -4.29
N GLN A 384 -34.61 -4.61 -3.01
CA GLN A 384 -35.41 -3.48 -2.55
C GLN A 384 -34.68 -2.14 -2.76
N VAL A 385 -33.39 -2.08 -2.40
CA VAL A 385 -32.54 -0.89 -2.59
C VAL A 385 -32.52 -0.47 -4.05
N LEU A 386 -32.24 -1.39 -4.97
CA LEU A 386 -32.16 -1.07 -6.39
C LEU A 386 -33.53 -0.73 -6.99
N ALA A 387 -34.62 -1.39 -6.53
CA ALA A 387 -35.98 -1.06 -6.97
C ALA A 387 -36.44 0.32 -6.50
N SER A 388 -35.95 0.81 -5.36
CA SER A 388 -36.32 2.13 -4.83
C SER A 388 -35.90 3.29 -5.73
N LEU A 389 -34.87 3.10 -6.58
CA LEU A 389 -34.36 4.14 -7.48
C LEU A 389 -35.39 4.60 -8.52
N ASP A 390 -36.36 3.75 -8.86
CA ASP A 390 -37.45 4.09 -9.78
C ASP A 390 -38.52 4.99 -9.11
N SER A 391 -38.81 4.77 -7.82
CA SER A 391 -39.79 5.55 -7.06
C SER A 391 -39.18 6.80 -6.41
N HIS A 392 -37.87 6.80 -6.15
CA HIS A 392 -37.14 7.86 -5.47
C HIS A 392 -36.02 8.42 -6.37
N PRO A 393 -36.35 9.20 -7.42
CA PRO A 393 -35.40 9.61 -8.45
C PRO A 393 -34.30 10.57 -7.96
N LEU A 394 -34.41 11.13 -6.75
CA LEU A 394 -33.37 11.95 -6.12
C LEU A 394 -32.29 11.11 -5.43
N VAL A 395 -32.50 9.79 -5.24
CA VAL A 395 -31.44 8.88 -4.79
C VAL A 395 -30.37 8.83 -5.87
N ALA A 396 -29.23 9.45 -5.56
CA ALA A 396 -28.13 9.68 -6.50
C ALA A 396 -26.84 9.00 -6.03
N ALA A 397 -26.77 8.47 -4.81
CA ALA A 397 -25.67 7.67 -4.33
C ALA A 397 -26.16 6.60 -3.35
N VAL A 398 -25.60 5.39 -3.46
CA VAL A 398 -25.79 4.28 -2.54
C VAL A 398 -24.41 3.83 -2.03
N SER A 399 -24.17 3.99 -0.74
CA SER A 399 -22.99 3.49 -0.03
C SER A 399 -23.36 2.20 0.70
N TRP A 400 -22.75 1.08 0.31
CA TRP A 400 -22.96 -0.20 0.98
C TRP A 400 -21.91 -0.42 2.07
N LEU A 401 -22.30 -0.71 3.32
CA LEU A 401 -21.32 -1.03 4.37
C LEU A 401 -20.66 -2.40 4.08
N GLU A 402 -19.39 -2.39 3.69
CA GLU A 402 -18.63 -3.58 3.28
C GLU A 402 -17.63 -3.94 4.37
N GLN A 403 -18.12 -4.30 5.55
CA GLN A 403 -17.30 -4.62 6.72
C GLN A 403 -17.82 -5.85 7.45
N SER A 404 -16.92 -6.57 8.10
CA SER A 404 -17.27 -7.52 9.17
C SER A 404 -16.77 -6.96 10.48
N ARG A 405 -17.68 -6.70 11.42
CA ARG A 405 -17.35 -6.07 12.70
C ARG A 405 -18.25 -6.60 13.81
N SER A 406 -17.78 -6.45 15.04
CA SER A 406 -18.59 -6.71 16.23
C SER A 406 -19.66 -5.63 16.32
N GLU A 407 -20.92 -6.03 16.43
CA GLU A 407 -22.05 -5.10 16.58
C GLU A 407 -22.62 -5.20 18.00
N PRO A 408 -22.66 -4.08 18.73
CA PRO A 408 -23.22 -4.08 20.07
C PRO A 408 -24.70 -4.45 20.13
N GLU A 409 -25.48 -4.08 19.11
CA GLU A 409 -26.89 -4.44 18.95
C GLU A 409 -27.06 -5.97 18.84
N ALA A 410 -26.05 -6.66 18.31
CA ALA A 410 -25.99 -8.12 18.24
C ALA A 410 -25.38 -8.79 19.49
N GLY A 411 -25.30 -8.08 20.63
CA GLY A 411 -24.64 -8.58 21.84
C GLY A 411 -23.13 -8.76 21.67
N ASP A 412 -22.49 -7.83 20.94
CA ASP A 412 -21.08 -7.86 20.52
C ASP A 412 -20.72 -9.04 19.59
N ALA A 413 -21.71 -9.73 19.01
CA ALA A 413 -21.46 -10.77 18.01
C ALA A 413 -20.85 -10.17 16.73
N VAL A 414 -20.07 -10.99 16.02
CA VAL A 414 -19.50 -10.60 14.73
C VAL A 414 -20.60 -10.65 13.67
N VAL A 415 -20.92 -9.49 13.11
CA VAL A 415 -21.85 -9.33 11.99
C VAL A 415 -21.06 -9.21 10.69
N ASP A 416 -21.57 -9.84 9.63
CA ASP A 416 -21.02 -9.72 8.28
C ASP A 416 -21.96 -8.90 7.38
N TRP A 417 -21.58 -7.65 7.11
CA TRP A 417 -22.32 -6.75 6.21
C TRP A 417 -21.90 -6.89 4.74
N ARG A 418 -20.81 -7.60 4.46
CA ARG A 418 -20.14 -7.62 3.15
C ARG A 418 -20.98 -8.32 2.09
N MET A 419 -20.93 -7.83 0.87
CA MET A 419 -21.56 -8.47 -0.30
C MET A 419 -20.55 -9.17 -1.21
N THR A 420 -19.27 -8.85 -1.10
CA THR A 420 -18.24 -9.29 -2.05
C THR A 420 -17.35 -10.41 -1.54
N GLU A 421 -17.45 -10.78 -0.26
CA GLU A 421 -16.66 -11.86 0.32
C GLU A 421 -17.05 -13.23 -0.25
N ASP A 422 -18.36 -13.52 -0.33
CA ASP A 422 -18.84 -14.73 -1.00
C ASP A 422 -18.92 -14.51 -2.53
N PRO A 423 -18.27 -15.35 -3.34
CA PRO A 423 -18.29 -15.19 -4.80
C PRO A 423 -19.68 -15.24 -5.42
N GLY A 424 -20.62 -15.98 -4.83
CA GLY A 424 -22.00 -16.07 -5.30
C GLY A 424 -22.77 -14.76 -5.07
N LEU A 425 -22.63 -14.19 -3.88
CA LEU A 425 -23.17 -12.85 -3.56
C LEU A 425 -22.53 -11.76 -4.41
N ALA A 426 -21.21 -11.82 -4.64
CA ALA A 426 -20.48 -10.84 -5.45
C ALA A 426 -20.96 -10.86 -6.91
N ASP A 427 -21.09 -12.05 -7.51
CA ASP A 427 -21.62 -12.22 -8.86
C ASP A 427 -23.09 -11.77 -8.96
N GLY A 428 -23.89 -12.07 -7.94
CA GLY A 428 -25.29 -11.61 -7.83
C GLY A 428 -25.38 -10.09 -7.76
N LEU A 429 -24.56 -9.45 -6.91
CA LEU A 429 -24.48 -8.00 -6.78
C LEU A 429 -24.07 -7.36 -8.11
N ARG A 430 -22.99 -7.81 -8.74
CA ARG A 430 -22.54 -7.29 -10.04
C ARG A 430 -23.64 -7.37 -11.09
N THR A 431 -24.30 -8.53 -11.20
CA THR A 431 -25.41 -8.72 -12.16
C THR A 431 -26.55 -7.75 -11.89
N ALA A 432 -26.92 -7.55 -10.62
CA ALA A 432 -27.98 -6.64 -10.23
C ALA A 432 -27.62 -5.18 -10.55
N LEU A 433 -26.40 -4.74 -10.22
CA LEU A 433 -25.91 -3.39 -10.50
C LEU A 433 -25.84 -3.10 -12.01
N GLU A 434 -25.38 -4.06 -12.82
CA GLU A 434 -25.36 -3.94 -14.29
C GLU A 434 -26.77 -3.84 -14.92
N SER A 435 -27.79 -4.33 -14.21
CA SER A 435 -29.19 -4.34 -14.67
C SER A 435 -30.03 -3.15 -14.17
N ALA A 436 -29.58 -2.50 -13.10
CA ALA A 436 -30.22 -1.36 -12.44
C ALA A 436 -29.72 -0.03 -13.05
N PRO A 437 -30.40 1.11 -12.78
CA PRO A 437 -29.91 2.43 -13.20
C PRO A 437 -28.74 2.91 -12.32
N ILE A 438 -27.71 2.08 -12.17
CA ILE A 438 -26.48 2.42 -11.45
C ILE A 438 -25.42 2.84 -12.45
N VAL A 439 -24.77 3.97 -12.19
CA VAL A 439 -23.55 4.37 -12.89
C VAL A 439 -22.39 3.66 -12.19
N LEU A 440 -21.74 2.73 -12.90
CA LEU A 440 -20.49 2.08 -12.51
C LEU A 440 -19.32 2.59 -13.36
N GLY A 441 -18.10 2.45 -12.85
CA GLY A 441 -16.88 2.85 -13.54
C GLY A 441 -16.27 4.15 -13.01
N PRO A 442 -15.11 4.56 -13.56
CA PRO A 442 -14.51 5.84 -13.22
C PRO A 442 -15.45 6.98 -13.63
N VAL A 443 -15.92 7.74 -12.65
CA VAL A 443 -16.76 8.94 -12.78
C VAL A 443 -15.95 10.24 -12.71
N ASN A 444 -14.69 10.14 -12.25
CA ASN A 444 -13.66 11.17 -12.26
C ASN A 444 -12.48 10.75 -13.15
N PRO A 445 -11.62 11.69 -13.58
CA PRO A 445 -10.36 11.37 -14.25
C PRO A 445 -9.51 10.43 -13.38
N VAL A 446 -9.05 9.33 -13.97
CA VAL A 446 -8.18 8.38 -13.27
C VAL A 446 -6.77 8.97 -13.18
N VAL A 447 -6.26 9.12 -11.96
CA VAL A 447 -4.89 9.57 -11.70
C VAL A 447 -4.00 8.36 -11.38
N PRO A 448 -2.89 8.16 -12.10
CA PRO A 448 -1.97 7.06 -11.81
C PRO A 448 -1.31 7.26 -10.44
N LEU A 449 -1.25 6.22 -9.60
CA LEU A 449 -0.62 6.31 -8.27
C LEU A 449 0.87 6.70 -8.38
N SER A 450 1.51 6.36 -9.51
CA SER A 450 2.87 6.76 -9.83
C SER A 450 3.07 8.28 -10.03
N ASP A 451 2.02 9.01 -10.41
CA ASP A 451 2.04 10.48 -10.52
C ASP A 451 1.73 11.15 -9.17
N VAL A 452 0.93 10.49 -8.30
CA VAL A 452 0.66 10.90 -6.91
C VAL A 452 1.97 10.93 -6.10
N ALA A 453 2.79 9.87 -6.21
CA ALA A 453 4.09 9.75 -5.55
C ALA A 453 5.17 10.72 -6.10
N ALA A 454 5.09 11.11 -7.38
CA ALA A 454 6.10 11.96 -8.03
C ALA A 454 6.03 13.43 -7.62
N THR A 455 4.92 13.85 -7.01
CA THR A 455 4.70 15.23 -6.55
C THR A 455 5.11 15.48 -5.09
N ASP A 456 5.58 14.44 -4.40
CA ASP A 456 6.05 14.51 -3.03
C ASP A 456 7.42 15.23 -2.92
N THR A 457 7.41 16.39 -2.26
CA THR A 457 8.62 17.15 -1.89
C THR A 457 8.82 17.18 -0.37
N GLY A 458 8.06 16.37 0.38
CA GLY A 458 8.20 16.16 1.81
C GLY A 458 9.26 15.11 2.17
N PRO A 459 9.64 14.99 3.46
CA PRO A 459 10.72 14.10 3.89
C PRO A 459 10.38 12.61 3.85
N ASP A 460 9.11 12.24 3.78
CA ASP A 460 8.62 10.87 4.00
C ASP A 460 7.74 10.41 2.83
N PRO A 461 8.36 9.79 1.80
CA PRO A 461 7.62 9.25 0.68
C PRO A 461 6.87 7.98 1.07
N VAL A 462 5.86 7.65 0.26
CA VAL A 462 5.27 6.31 0.05
C VAL A 462 6.33 5.18 -0.01
N ALA A 463 7.61 5.53 -0.21
CA ALA A 463 8.81 4.77 0.12
C ALA A 463 8.78 4.02 1.47
N GLU A 464 8.19 4.62 2.52
CA GLU A 464 8.07 4.01 3.84
C GLU A 464 7.03 2.89 3.87
N ALA A 465 5.96 2.97 3.09
CA ALA A 465 4.96 1.91 2.99
C ALA A 465 5.50 0.59 2.38
N TYR A 466 6.65 0.61 1.68
CA TYR A 466 7.23 -0.62 1.12
C TYR A 466 7.92 -1.53 2.15
N LEU A 467 8.15 -1.03 3.36
CA LEU A 467 8.61 -1.81 4.50
C LEU A 467 7.94 -1.18 5.73
N PRO A 468 6.99 -1.82 6.43
CA PRO A 468 6.27 -1.22 7.56
C PRO A 468 7.23 -0.55 8.55
N ALA A 469 6.88 0.65 9.05
CA ALA A 469 7.55 1.29 10.18
C ALA A 469 7.96 0.22 11.19
N PRO A 470 9.24 0.12 11.61
CA PRO A 470 9.57 -0.81 12.67
C PRO A 470 8.76 -0.37 13.88
N ALA A 471 7.69 -1.12 14.21
CA ALA A 471 6.94 -0.96 15.45
C ALA A 471 7.97 -0.75 16.56
N SER A 472 7.80 0.29 17.38
CA SER A 472 8.75 0.69 18.42
C SER A 472 9.23 -0.58 19.11
N PRO A 473 10.48 -1.02 18.87
CA PRO A 473 10.81 -2.40 19.11
C PRO A 473 10.73 -2.65 20.61
N ASP A 474 9.88 -3.58 21.01
CA ASP A 474 9.94 -4.10 22.36
C ASP A 474 11.37 -4.52 22.66
N ASP A 475 11.77 -4.37 23.92
CA ASP A 475 13.12 -4.63 24.47
C ASP A 475 13.73 -5.98 24.00
N ASP A 476 12.88 -6.93 23.61
CA ASP A 476 13.24 -8.26 23.11
C ASP A 476 13.73 -8.25 21.65
N THR A 477 13.22 -7.40 20.77
CA THR A 477 13.66 -7.33 19.35
C THR A 477 15.10 -6.85 19.24
N ALA A 478 15.47 -5.81 20.00
CA ALA A 478 16.84 -5.30 20.07
C ALA A 478 17.83 -6.37 20.62
N ARG A 479 17.39 -7.18 21.59
CA ARG A 479 18.17 -8.30 22.14
C ARG A 479 18.36 -9.42 21.13
N VAL A 480 17.30 -9.80 20.40
CA VAL A 480 17.36 -10.84 19.36
C VAL A 480 18.32 -10.42 18.23
N LEU A 481 18.26 -9.16 17.80
CA LEU A 481 19.20 -8.55 16.86
C LEU A 481 20.66 -8.62 17.33
N GLY A 482 20.92 -8.21 18.57
CA GLY A 482 22.26 -8.28 19.17
C GLY A 482 22.81 -9.72 19.25
N VAL A 483 21.97 -10.69 19.61
CA VAL A 483 22.33 -12.12 19.66
C VAL A 483 22.61 -12.68 18.27
N GLY A 484 21.79 -12.32 17.26
CA GLY A 484 21.97 -12.76 15.87
C GLY A 484 23.30 -12.29 15.27
N VAL A 485 23.62 -11.00 15.42
CA VAL A 485 24.91 -10.43 14.99
C VAL A 485 26.08 -11.12 15.71
N ALA A 486 25.98 -11.31 17.03
CA ALA A 486 27.00 -11.99 17.82
C ALA A 486 27.20 -13.45 17.38
N LEU A 487 26.13 -14.17 17.05
CA LEU A 487 26.18 -15.55 16.57
C LEU A 487 26.87 -15.65 15.20
N VAL A 488 26.56 -14.75 14.26
CA VAL A 488 27.22 -14.72 12.95
C VAL A 488 28.71 -14.43 13.10
N VAL A 489 29.07 -13.44 13.92
CA VAL A 489 30.48 -13.12 14.21
C VAL A 489 31.19 -14.30 14.88
N LEU A 490 30.52 -15.00 15.81
CA LEU A 490 31.04 -16.22 16.45
C LEU A 490 31.25 -17.36 15.45
N LEU A 491 30.29 -17.62 14.57
CA LEU A 491 30.40 -18.63 13.52
C LEU A 491 31.57 -18.32 12.58
N MET A 492 31.77 -17.04 12.24
CA MET A 492 32.90 -16.59 11.43
C MET A 492 34.25 -16.74 12.18
N LEU A 493 34.29 -16.45 13.48
CA LEU A 493 35.46 -16.70 14.34
C LEU A 493 35.84 -18.18 14.36
N LEU A 494 34.86 -19.06 14.56
CA LEU A 494 35.04 -20.51 14.58
C LEU A 494 35.51 -21.03 13.22
N ALA A 495 34.93 -20.55 12.11
CA ALA A 495 35.36 -20.94 10.76
C ALA A 495 36.82 -20.55 10.47
N GLN A 496 37.22 -19.33 10.84
CA GLN A 496 38.60 -18.87 10.64
C GLN A 496 39.60 -19.60 11.54
N LEU A 497 39.23 -19.89 12.79
CA LEU A 497 40.05 -20.67 13.72
C LEU A 497 40.22 -22.11 13.21
N ALA A 498 39.13 -22.75 12.79
CA ALA A 498 39.16 -24.10 12.26
C ALA A 498 39.99 -24.20 10.96
N GLY A 499 39.90 -23.21 10.07
CA GLY A 499 40.75 -23.12 8.88
C GLY A 499 42.25 -22.93 9.20
N ARG A 500 42.61 -22.35 10.36
CA ARG A 500 44.01 -22.29 10.83
C ARG A 500 44.47 -23.63 11.38
N VAL A 501 43.63 -24.30 12.16
CA VAL A 501 43.95 -25.59 12.79
C VAL A 501 44.01 -26.71 11.74
N ARG A 502 43.19 -26.65 10.69
CA ARG A 502 43.17 -27.62 9.58
C ARG A 502 43.41 -26.95 8.23
N PRO A 503 44.69 -26.73 7.84
CA PRO A 503 45.04 -26.13 6.55
C PRO A 503 44.46 -26.87 5.33
N ALA A 504 44.21 -28.19 5.46
CA ALA A 504 43.57 -29.02 4.45
C ALA A 504 42.13 -28.59 4.10
N TRP A 505 41.47 -27.78 4.94
CA TRP A 505 40.15 -27.23 4.67
C TRP A 505 40.17 -26.05 3.70
N ARG A 506 41.33 -25.38 3.56
CA ARG A 506 41.53 -24.21 2.67
C ARG A 506 41.96 -24.58 1.25
N ALA A 507 42.30 -25.85 1.01
CA ALA A 507 42.92 -26.25 -0.25
C ALA A 507 41.93 -26.16 -1.43
N SER A 508 42.38 -25.47 -2.50
CA SER A 508 41.83 -25.50 -3.86
C SER A 508 40.47 -24.82 -4.14
N ALA A 509 40.09 -23.78 -3.40
CA ALA A 509 38.91 -22.97 -3.75
C ALA A 509 39.14 -22.18 -5.06
N PRO A 510 38.24 -22.28 -6.06
CA PRO A 510 38.17 -21.32 -7.15
C PRO A 510 37.96 -19.90 -6.61
N ASP A 511 38.44 -18.87 -7.31
CA ASP A 511 38.37 -17.49 -6.82
C ASP A 511 36.95 -16.93 -6.72
N ASP A 512 36.02 -17.47 -7.50
CA ASP A 512 34.61 -17.09 -7.60
C ASP A 512 33.70 -17.88 -6.65
N ALA A 513 34.02 -19.15 -6.40
CA ALA A 513 33.12 -20.06 -5.70
C ALA A 513 32.72 -19.63 -4.26
N PRO A 514 33.59 -19.00 -3.44
CA PRO A 514 33.17 -18.46 -2.14
C PRO A 514 32.12 -17.34 -2.24
N VAL A 515 32.19 -16.50 -3.27
CA VAL A 515 31.20 -15.43 -3.52
C VAL A 515 29.89 -16.06 -3.98
N GLU A 516 29.95 -17.09 -4.83
CA GLU A 516 28.75 -17.81 -5.28
C GLU A 516 28.05 -18.52 -4.11
N VAL A 517 28.79 -19.18 -3.20
CA VAL A 517 28.19 -19.81 -2.01
C VAL A 517 27.54 -18.76 -1.10
N ALA A 518 28.23 -17.65 -0.83
CA ALA A 518 27.71 -16.56 0.00
C ALA A 518 26.42 -15.97 -0.58
N LEU A 519 26.37 -15.80 -1.89
CA LEU A 519 25.22 -15.23 -2.58
C LEU A 519 24.07 -16.25 -2.69
N GLY A 520 24.37 -17.55 -2.84
CA GLY A 520 23.37 -18.62 -2.75
C GLY A 520 22.73 -18.74 -1.36
N LEU A 521 23.51 -18.51 -0.30
CA LEU A 521 22.99 -18.43 1.08
C LEU A 521 22.01 -17.26 1.23
N LEU A 522 22.37 -16.08 0.70
CA LEU A 522 21.47 -14.92 0.73
C LEU A 522 20.15 -15.20 0.00
N VAL A 523 20.18 -15.81 -1.18
CA VAL A 523 18.95 -16.16 -1.90
C VAL A 523 18.06 -17.09 -1.06
N LEU A 524 18.63 -18.07 -0.36
CA LEU A 524 17.87 -18.97 0.52
C LEU A 524 17.27 -18.22 1.72
N VAL A 525 18.02 -17.27 2.28
CA VAL A 525 17.55 -16.41 3.37
C VAL A 525 16.41 -15.53 2.88
N THR A 526 16.53 -14.92 1.69
CA THR A 526 15.45 -14.14 1.08
C THR A 526 14.20 -14.99 0.88
N VAL A 527 14.33 -16.26 0.47
CA VAL A 527 13.19 -17.19 0.39
C VAL A 527 12.52 -17.38 1.75
N ALA A 528 13.30 -17.67 2.78
CA ALA A 528 12.76 -17.92 4.12
C ALA A 528 12.02 -16.69 4.68
N VAL A 529 12.60 -15.49 4.49
CA VAL A 529 11.97 -14.22 4.90
C VAL A 529 10.71 -13.96 4.09
N SER A 530 10.73 -14.18 2.77
CA SER A 530 9.56 -13.92 1.92
C SER A 530 8.38 -14.82 2.28
N VAL A 531 8.63 -16.11 2.60
CA VAL A 531 7.56 -17.02 3.01
C VAL A 531 7.06 -16.70 4.42
N ALA A 532 7.96 -16.34 5.34
CA ALA A 532 7.57 -15.94 6.69
C ALA A 532 6.72 -14.67 6.68
N ALA A 533 7.17 -13.65 5.94
CA ALA A 533 6.50 -12.36 5.82
C ALA A 533 5.08 -12.47 5.26
N VAL A 534 4.90 -13.24 4.18
CA VAL A 534 3.57 -13.46 3.59
C VAL A 534 2.71 -14.35 4.49
N GLY A 535 3.29 -15.36 5.15
CA GLY A 535 2.54 -16.31 5.98
C GLY A 535 2.09 -15.78 7.34
N THR A 536 2.73 -14.74 7.89
CA THR A 536 2.34 -14.14 9.18
C THR A 536 1.54 -12.86 9.04
N GLY A 537 1.36 -12.31 7.83
CA GLY A 537 0.79 -10.97 7.60
C GLY A 537 1.66 -9.83 8.17
N ASP A 538 2.80 -10.16 8.78
CA ASP A 538 3.69 -9.24 9.47
C ASP A 538 5.06 -9.24 8.78
N LEU A 539 5.16 -8.40 7.74
CA LEU A 539 6.41 -8.07 7.06
C LEU A 539 7.42 -7.38 7.98
N ALA A 540 6.97 -6.71 9.06
CA ALA A 540 7.81 -5.94 9.98
C ALA A 540 8.61 -6.84 10.92
N GLY A 541 7.94 -7.80 11.58
CA GLY A 541 8.56 -8.74 12.51
C GLY A 541 9.46 -9.76 11.81
N ALA A 542 9.10 -10.21 10.61
CA ALA A 542 9.91 -11.15 9.83
C ALA A 542 11.20 -10.51 9.27
N SER A 543 11.18 -9.21 8.97
CA SER A 543 12.30 -8.46 8.38
C SER A 543 13.30 -7.93 9.41
N THR A 544 12.89 -7.66 10.65
CA THR A 544 13.76 -7.05 11.68
C THR A 544 14.94 -7.96 12.07
N VAL A 545 14.73 -9.26 12.28
CA VAL A 545 15.80 -10.16 12.77
C VAL A 545 16.74 -10.64 11.66
N VAL A 546 16.21 -10.86 10.45
CA VAL A 546 16.98 -11.42 9.33
C VAL A 546 17.49 -10.31 8.39
N GLY A 547 16.74 -9.22 8.23
CA GLY A 547 17.06 -8.07 7.38
C GLY A 547 18.24 -7.23 7.87
N VAL A 548 18.52 -7.18 9.17
CA VAL A 548 19.69 -6.44 9.69
C VAL A 548 20.99 -7.24 9.56
N VAL A 549 20.93 -8.57 9.66
CA VAL A 549 22.13 -9.44 9.61
C VAL A 549 22.49 -9.84 8.18
N LEU A 550 21.50 -9.97 7.30
CA LEU A 550 21.63 -10.40 5.89
C LEU A 550 20.89 -9.41 4.95
N SER A 551 21.19 -8.12 5.11
CA SER A 551 20.45 -7.02 4.47
C SER A 551 20.51 -7.03 2.93
N PRO A 552 19.55 -6.39 2.24
CA PRO A 552 19.63 -6.12 0.80
C PRO A 552 20.91 -5.38 0.40
N VAL A 553 21.52 -4.62 1.32
CA VAL A 553 22.83 -3.97 1.13
C VAL A 553 23.95 -5.02 0.99
N VAL A 554 23.95 -6.09 1.80
CA VAL A 554 24.91 -7.22 1.67
C VAL A 554 24.73 -7.91 0.32
N LEU A 555 23.48 -8.11 -0.11
CA LEU A 555 23.15 -8.66 -1.43
C LEU A 555 23.71 -7.79 -2.56
N ALA A 556 23.54 -6.47 -2.48
CA ALA A 556 24.09 -5.53 -3.47
C ALA A 556 25.62 -5.62 -3.57
N VAL A 557 26.33 -5.67 -2.43
CA VAL A 557 27.80 -5.85 -2.41
C VAL A 557 28.20 -7.16 -3.09
N LEU A 558 27.59 -8.29 -2.72
CA LEU A 558 27.95 -9.59 -3.29
C LEU A 558 27.53 -9.72 -4.76
N ALA A 559 26.40 -9.13 -5.16
CA ALA A 559 25.95 -9.06 -6.55
C ALA A 559 26.93 -8.28 -7.42
N GLY A 560 27.46 -7.16 -6.93
CA GLY A 560 28.52 -6.39 -7.59
C GLY A 560 29.80 -7.23 -7.77
N ALA A 561 30.24 -7.90 -6.70
CA ALA A 561 31.42 -8.77 -6.75
C ALA A 561 31.25 -9.95 -7.73
N ALA A 562 30.12 -10.64 -7.69
CA ALA A 562 29.81 -11.75 -8.60
C ALA A 562 29.75 -11.30 -10.06
N THR A 563 29.17 -10.13 -10.32
CA THR A 563 29.08 -9.52 -11.65
C THR A 563 30.47 -9.18 -12.19
N ALA A 564 31.33 -8.59 -11.36
CA ALA A 564 32.71 -8.28 -11.71
C ALA A 564 33.52 -9.52 -12.09
N LEU A 565 33.46 -10.58 -11.29
CA LEU A 565 34.18 -11.83 -11.55
C LEU A 565 33.79 -12.43 -12.90
N ARG A 566 32.49 -12.44 -13.23
CA ARG A 566 31.98 -12.94 -14.52
C ARG A 566 32.40 -12.09 -15.71
N LEU A 567 32.30 -10.77 -15.57
CA LEU A 567 32.71 -9.85 -16.64
C LEU A 567 34.22 -9.94 -16.88
N ARG A 568 35.02 -10.11 -15.82
CA ARG A 568 36.46 -10.35 -15.92
C ARG A 568 36.77 -11.66 -16.66
N GLU A 569 36.19 -12.77 -16.24
CA GLU A 569 36.38 -14.07 -16.88
C GLU A 569 35.94 -14.06 -18.36
N ALA A 570 34.81 -13.41 -18.67
CA ALA A 570 34.35 -13.25 -20.05
C ALA A 570 35.29 -12.35 -20.87
N ALA A 571 35.83 -11.28 -20.27
CA ALA A 571 36.75 -10.37 -20.93
C ALA A 571 38.09 -11.05 -21.24
N GLU A 572 38.57 -11.93 -20.37
CA GLU A 572 39.77 -12.75 -20.59
C GLU A 572 39.59 -13.73 -21.75
N ARG A 573 38.39 -14.29 -21.93
CA ARG A 573 38.10 -15.26 -23.00
C ARG A 573 37.75 -14.62 -24.35
N LEU A 574 36.97 -13.54 -24.36
CA LEU A 574 36.31 -13.00 -25.56
C LEU A 574 36.72 -11.55 -25.88
N GLY A 575 37.48 -10.90 -25.00
CA GLY A 575 37.78 -9.47 -25.07
C GLY A 575 36.72 -8.61 -24.37
N GLY A 576 37.15 -7.43 -23.90
CA GLY A 576 36.35 -6.57 -23.02
C GLY A 576 35.01 -6.13 -23.62
N TRP A 577 34.96 -5.80 -24.91
CA TRP A 577 33.72 -5.34 -25.55
C TRP A 577 32.69 -6.47 -25.71
N ALA A 578 33.14 -7.67 -26.12
CA ALA A 578 32.26 -8.82 -26.24
C ALA A 578 31.70 -9.24 -24.87
N ALA A 579 32.52 -9.18 -23.82
CA ALA A 579 32.08 -9.40 -22.45
C ALA A 579 31.03 -8.37 -22.00
N ALA A 580 31.21 -7.09 -22.35
CA ALA A 580 30.25 -6.04 -22.05
C ALA A 580 28.89 -6.27 -22.74
N VAL A 581 28.91 -6.63 -24.03
CA VAL A 581 27.69 -6.97 -24.80
C VAL A 581 26.94 -8.15 -24.17
N LEU A 582 27.66 -9.20 -23.74
CA LEU A 582 27.04 -10.32 -23.01
C LEU A 582 26.47 -9.89 -21.66
N GLY A 583 27.12 -8.94 -20.98
CA GLY A 583 26.61 -8.30 -19.76
C GLY A 583 25.28 -7.61 -20.00
N TRP A 584 25.21 -6.72 -21.00
CA TRP A 584 23.97 -6.00 -21.34
C TRP A 584 22.84 -6.95 -21.74
N ARG A 585 23.10 -7.96 -22.57
CA ARG A 585 22.07 -8.95 -22.94
C ARG A 585 21.48 -9.66 -21.73
N ARG A 586 22.29 -9.92 -20.69
CA ARG A 586 21.82 -10.54 -19.44
C ARG A 586 21.00 -9.56 -18.59
N ALA A 587 21.43 -8.31 -18.52
CA ALA A 587 20.69 -7.27 -17.80
C ALA A 587 19.31 -7.03 -18.45
N VAL A 588 19.26 -6.91 -19.78
CA VAL A 588 18.00 -6.80 -20.54
C VAL A 588 17.11 -8.04 -20.36
N ALA A 589 17.67 -9.24 -20.39
CA ALA A 589 16.90 -10.46 -20.15
C ALA A 589 16.31 -10.52 -18.73
N ALA A 590 17.01 -9.96 -17.74
CA ALA A 590 16.52 -9.88 -16.37
C ALA A 590 15.42 -8.82 -16.22
N TYR A 591 15.58 -7.66 -16.86
CA TYR A 591 14.55 -6.62 -16.95
C TYR A 591 13.25 -7.16 -17.57
N VAL A 592 13.34 -7.77 -18.76
CA VAL A 592 12.18 -8.42 -19.40
C VAL A 592 11.61 -9.54 -18.53
N GLY A 593 12.47 -10.25 -17.80
CA GLY A 593 12.04 -11.24 -16.82
C GLY A 593 11.19 -10.66 -15.69
N LEU A 594 11.58 -9.50 -15.14
CA LEU A 594 10.81 -8.80 -14.11
C LEU A 594 9.45 -8.33 -14.65
N LEU A 595 9.41 -7.72 -15.85
CA LEU A 595 8.15 -7.34 -16.51
C LEU A 595 7.23 -8.56 -16.71
N GLY A 596 7.80 -9.66 -17.20
CA GLY A 596 7.06 -10.90 -17.40
C GLY A 596 6.56 -11.51 -16.09
N VAL A 597 7.29 -11.36 -15.00
CA VAL A 597 6.86 -11.83 -13.67
C VAL A 597 5.76 -10.94 -13.10
N ALA A 598 5.84 -9.62 -13.24
CA ALA A 598 4.76 -8.73 -12.81
C ALA A 598 3.44 -9.07 -13.51
N LEU A 599 3.49 -9.25 -14.84
CA LEU A 599 2.34 -9.70 -15.62
C LEU A 599 1.88 -11.12 -15.23
N LEU A 600 2.82 -12.05 -15.01
CA LEU A 600 2.48 -13.42 -14.63
C LEU A 600 1.81 -13.48 -13.25
N VAL A 601 2.29 -12.70 -12.28
CA VAL A 601 1.66 -12.59 -10.96
C VAL A 601 0.25 -12.02 -11.13
N ARG A 602 0.07 -10.92 -11.85
CA ARG A 602 -1.28 -10.38 -12.13
C ARG A 602 -2.21 -11.42 -12.77
N LEU A 603 -1.71 -12.20 -13.73
CA LEU A 603 -2.48 -13.27 -14.37
C LEU A 603 -2.81 -14.43 -13.42
N LEU A 604 -1.92 -14.74 -12.48
CA LEU A 604 -2.17 -15.75 -11.45
C LEU A 604 -3.24 -15.27 -10.46
N LEU A 605 -3.25 -13.98 -10.13
CA LEU A 605 -4.26 -13.41 -9.22
C LEU A 605 -5.69 -13.37 -9.81
N LEU A 606 -5.86 -13.61 -11.11
CA LEU A 606 -7.18 -13.87 -11.70
C LEU A 606 -7.77 -15.23 -11.28
N VAL A 607 -7.00 -16.07 -10.59
CA VAL A 607 -7.41 -17.38 -10.14
C VAL A 607 -7.98 -17.25 -8.72
N PRO A 608 -9.29 -17.51 -8.49
CA PRO A 608 -9.98 -17.11 -7.25
C PRO A 608 -9.45 -17.71 -5.94
N TRP A 609 -8.69 -18.81 -6.01
CA TRP A 609 -8.13 -19.49 -4.83
C TRP A 609 -6.67 -19.10 -4.56
N LEU A 610 -6.11 -18.17 -5.34
CA LEU A 610 -4.78 -17.62 -5.11
C LEU A 610 -4.88 -16.28 -4.37
N ASP A 611 -4.61 -16.29 -3.07
CA ASP A 611 -4.47 -15.05 -2.29
C ASP A 611 -3.12 -14.38 -2.58
N GLY A 612 -3.20 -13.15 -3.09
CA GLY A 612 -2.07 -12.30 -3.45
C GLY A 612 -1.75 -11.20 -2.46
N ALA A 613 -2.59 -10.96 -1.46
CA ALA A 613 -2.55 -9.74 -0.64
C ALA A 613 -1.15 -9.51 -0.05
N GLY A 614 -0.55 -10.50 0.61
CA GLY A 614 0.79 -10.36 1.18
C GLY A 614 1.95 -10.18 0.17
N LEU A 615 1.69 -10.27 -1.14
CA LEU A 615 2.67 -10.00 -2.21
C LEU A 615 2.40 -8.69 -2.96
N THR A 616 1.14 -8.26 -3.02
CA THR A 616 0.68 -7.07 -3.75
C THR A 616 0.33 -5.92 -2.84
N SER A 617 0.24 -6.10 -1.52
CA SER A 617 0.01 -5.03 -0.56
C SER A 617 0.97 -5.13 0.64
N VAL A 618 1.08 -4.02 1.38
CA VAL A 618 1.82 -3.94 2.64
C VAL A 618 0.95 -3.23 3.66
N ALA A 619 0.89 -3.77 4.88
CA ALA A 619 0.25 -3.11 6.01
C ALA A 619 1.26 -2.19 6.72
N ASP A 620 0.90 -0.93 6.97
CA ASP A 620 1.69 0.06 7.71
C ASP A 620 0.77 0.83 8.67
N ASP A 621 1.10 0.85 9.98
CA ASP A 621 0.35 1.57 11.04
C ASP A 621 -1.19 1.51 10.93
N GLY A 622 -1.75 0.31 10.71
CA GLY A 622 -3.20 0.09 10.63
C GLY A 622 -3.83 0.47 9.28
N ARG A 623 -3.02 0.67 8.24
CA ARG A 623 -3.44 0.95 6.86
C ARG A 623 -2.88 -0.11 5.91
N VAL A 624 -3.61 -0.41 4.84
CA VAL A 624 -3.11 -1.26 3.75
C VAL A 624 -2.75 -0.38 2.56
N VAL A 625 -1.56 -0.58 2.00
CA VAL A 625 -1.08 0.12 0.80
C VAL A 625 -0.91 -0.86 -0.34
N ASP A 626 -1.50 -0.55 -1.49
CA ASP A 626 -1.41 -1.35 -2.71
C ASP A 626 -0.07 -1.09 -3.45
N LEU A 627 0.68 -2.17 -3.72
CA LEU A 627 1.89 -2.19 -4.54
C LEU A 627 1.61 -2.48 -6.03
N TYR A 628 0.34 -2.75 -6.36
CA TYR A 628 -0.21 -3.09 -7.67
C TYR A 628 -1.39 -2.19 -8.14
N PRO A 629 -1.49 -0.91 -7.76
CA PRO A 629 -2.70 -0.08 -7.92
C PRO A 629 -3.20 0.04 -9.37
N GLU A 630 -2.27 0.02 -10.33
CA GLU A 630 -2.57 0.19 -11.75
C GLU A 630 -2.62 -1.14 -12.54
N ALA A 631 -2.38 -2.27 -11.86
CA ALA A 631 -2.23 -3.55 -12.53
C ALA A 631 -3.54 -4.14 -13.04
N ALA A 632 -4.67 -3.79 -12.42
CA ALA A 632 -5.98 -4.17 -12.94
C ALA A 632 -6.22 -3.59 -14.33
N ARG A 633 -5.80 -2.34 -14.54
CA ARG A 633 -5.98 -1.60 -15.80
C ARG A 633 -5.09 -2.09 -16.94
N LEU A 634 -4.04 -2.86 -16.66
CA LEU A 634 -3.18 -3.47 -17.70
C LEU A 634 -3.94 -4.44 -18.63
N LEU A 635 -5.09 -4.96 -18.18
CA LEU A 635 -5.91 -5.90 -18.94
C LEU A 635 -7.05 -5.20 -19.71
N ASP A 636 -7.26 -3.90 -19.51
CA ASP A 636 -8.23 -3.12 -20.27
C ASP A 636 -7.85 -3.10 -21.77
N TYR A 637 -8.84 -2.96 -22.65
CA TYR A 637 -8.59 -2.88 -24.10
C TYR A 637 -9.13 -1.58 -24.71
N PRO A 638 -8.25 -0.69 -25.22
CA PRO A 638 -6.78 -0.75 -25.13
C PRO A 638 -6.29 -0.46 -23.69
N PRO A 639 -5.12 -0.99 -23.28
CA PRO A 639 -4.58 -0.68 -21.95
C PRO A 639 -4.20 0.79 -21.92
N PRO A 640 -4.50 1.51 -20.83
CA PRO A 640 -4.21 2.94 -20.74
C PRO A 640 -2.70 3.20 -20.71
N GLU A 641 -2.29 4.35 -21.26
CA GLU A 641 -0.88 4.69 -21.42
C GLU A 641 -0.12 4.72 -20.09
N TYR A 642 -0.76 5.21 -19.03
CA TYR A 642 -0.18 5.30 -17.70
C TYR A 642 0.15 3.92 -17.10
N ALA A 643 -0.77 2.94 -17.21
CA ALA A 643 -0.53 1.60 -16.67
C ALA A 643 0.62 0.89 -17.40
N VAL A 644 0.71 1.09 -18.72
CA VAL A 644 1.83 0.57 -19.54
C VAL A 644 3.14 1.25 -19.15
N GLU A 645 3.13 2.57 -18.92
CA GLU A 645 4.29 3.31 -18.47
C GLU A 645 4.77 2.85 -17.08
N ALA A 646 3.84 2.69 -16.12
CA ALA A 646 4.14 2.19 -14.79
C ALA A 646 4.74 0.77 -14.86
N LEU A 647 4.18 -0.14 -15.65
CA LEU A 647 4.79 -1.47 -15.87
C LEU A 647 6.21 -1.36 -16.44
N LEU A 648 6.42 -0.56 -17.50
CA LEU A 648 7.74 -0.40 -18.13
C LEU A 648 8.77 0.24 -17.19
N ARG A 649 8.34 1.14 -16.32
CA ARG A 649 9.19 1.74 -15.29
C ARG A 649 9.49 0.75 -14.15
N LEU A 650 8.80 -0.40 -14.06
CA LEU A 650 8.76 -1.23 -12.84
C LEU A 650 8.11 -0.49 -11.65
N GLY A 651 7.17 0.42 -11.97
CA GLY A 651 6.17 1.04 -11.12
C GLY A 651 5.06 0.08 -10.66
N ILE A 652 5.01 -1.14 -11.20
CA ILE A 652 4.06 -2.18 -10.82
C ILE A 652 4.86 -3.46 -10.59
N GLY A 653 4.78 -4.04 -9.41
CA GLY A 653 5.54 -5.26 -9.11
C GLY A 653 5.41 -5.73 -7.66
N PRO A 654 5.66 -7.03 -7.40
CA PRO A 654 5.46 -7.57 -6.04
C PRO A 654 6.46 -6.95 -5.07
N ALA A 655 6.17 -6.99 -3.76
CA ALA A 655 7.07 -6.49 -2.72
C ALA A 655 8.50 -7.09 -2.82
N VAL A 656 8.55 -8.41 -3.00
CA VAL A 656 9.79 -9.22 -3.00
C VAL A 656 10.84 -8.80 -4.07
N PRO A 657 10.48 -8.47 -5.33
CA PRO A 657 11.42 -8.07 -6.39
C PRO A 657 11.79 -6.59 -6.43
N MET A 658 11.34 -5.72 -5.52
CA MET A 658 11.72 -4.29 -5.55
C MET A 658 13.23 -4.06 -5.53
N VAL A 659 13.99 -4.83 -4.73
CA VAL A 659 15.47 -4.83 -4.75
C VAL A 659 16.02 -5.36 -6.09
N ALA A 660 15.33 -6.30 -6.73
CA ALA A 660 15.75 -6.86 -8.01
C ALA A 660 15.64 -5.83 -9.15
N GLY A 661 14.63 -4.95 -9.13
CA GLY A 661 14.50 -3.83 -10.07
C GLY A 661 15.73 -2.92 -10.04
N LEU A 662 16.12 -2.45 -8.86
CA LEU A 662 17.36 -1.70 -8.62
C LEU A 662 18.59 -2.47 -9.16
N LEU A 663 18.74 -3.74 -8.79
CA LEU A 663 19.89 -4.55 -9.22
C LEU A 663 19.96 -4.69 -10.74
N VAL A 664 18.82 -4.78 -11.42
CA VAL A 664 18.77 -4.82 -12.89
C VAL A 664 19.26 -3.51 -13.51
N VAL A 665 18.89 -2.36 -12.95
CA VAL A 665 19.44 -1.05 -13.38
C VAL A 665 20.95 -0.99 -13.17
N LEU A 666 21.43 -1.43 -12.00
CA LEU A 666 22.87 -1.49 -11.72
C LEU A 666 23.62 -2.46 -12.65
N LEU A 667 22.99 -3.57 -13.03
CA LEU A 667 23.50 -4.54 -14.00
C LEU A 667 23.57 -3.98 -15.43
N LEU A 668 22.71 -3.03 -15.81
CA LEU A 668 22.81 -2.32 -17.11
C LEU A 668 24.04 -1.40 -17.16
N VAL A 669 24.43 -0.80 -16.03
CA VAL A 669 25.59 0.10 -15.93
C VAL A 669 26.90 -0.68 -15.70
N ALA A 670 26.84 -1.84 -15.06
CA ALA A 670 28.01 -2.65 -14.69
C ALA A 670 28.99 -2.95 -15.85
N PRO A 671 28.56 -3.26 -17.09
CA PRO A 671 29.47 -3.46 -18.23
C PRO A 671 30.35 -2.24 -18.53
N VAL A 672 29.81 -1.03 -18.41
CA VAL A 672 30.55 0.23 -18.62
C VAL A 672 31.59 0.41 -17.52
N LEU A 673 31.19 0.21 -16.27
CA LEU A 673 32.09 0.28 -15.11
C LEU A 673 33.22 -0.74 -15.24
N ALA A 674 32.91 -1.97 -15.62
CA ALA A 674 33.88 -3.03 -15.88
C ALA A 674 34.92 -2.64 -16.95
N LEU A 675 34.50 -1.99 -18.04
CA LEU A 675 35.39 -1.49 -19.10
C LEU A 675 36.32 -0.37 -18.60
N LEU A 676 35.83 0.50 -17.71
CA LEU A 676 36.65 1.55 -17.07
C LEU A 676 37.65 0.94 -16.07
N LEU A 677 37.21 -0.04 -15.27
CA LEU A 677 38.06 -0.76 -14.34
C LEU A 677 39.17 -1.55 -15.05
N ALA A 678 38.85 -2.20 -16.17
CA ALA A 678 39.81 -2.88 -17.03
C ALA A 678 40.87 -1.91 -17.59
N ARG A 679 40.53 -0.63 -17.78
CA ARG A 679 41.46 0.44 -18.19
C ARG A 679 42.24 1.06 -17.03
N GLY A 680 41.99 0.65 -15.79
CA GLY A 680 42.65 1.18 -14.61
C GLY A 680 42.04 2.46 -14.04
N TRP A 681 40.85 2.87 -14.49
CA TRP A 681 40.16 4.10 -14.06
C TRP A 681 39.33 3.90 -12.77
N TRP A 682 39.83 3.05 -11.86
CA TRP A 682 39.10 2.68 -10.65
C TRP A 682 38.88 3.87 -9.70
N TRP A 683 39.82 4.81 -9.65
CA TRP A 683 39.71 6.01 -8.82
C TRP A 683 38.60 6.94 -9.31
N ALA A 684 38.41 7.03 -10.63
CA ALA A 684 37.35 7.83 -11.23
C ALA A 684 35.97 7.18 -10.97
N VAL A 685 35.88 5.84 -11.09
CA VAL A 685 34.66 5.10 -10.75
C VAL A 685 34.30 5.28 -9.28
N LEU A 686 35.28 5.17 -8.37
CA LEU A 686 35.06 5.36 -6.93
C LEU A 686 34.68 6.81 -6.61
N ALA A 687 35.37 7.81 -7.18
CA ALA A 687 35.07 9.21 -6.95
C ALA A 687 33.66 9.58 -7.45
N LEU A 688 33.27 9.10 -8.63
CA LEU A 688 31.93 9.32 -9.18
C LEU A 688 30.85 8.65 -8.33
N SER A 689 31.10 7.42 -7.86
CA SER A 689 30.19 6.68 -6.99
C SER A 689 30.02 7.37 -5.63
N LEU A 690 31.11 7.84 -5.01
CA LEU A 690 31.05 8.60 -3.75
C LEU A 690 30.39 9.97 -3.92
N ALA A 691 30.64 10.66 -5.04
CA ALA A 691 29.96 11.93 -5.35
C ALA A 691 28.45 11.71 -5.54
N SER A 692 28.06 10.66 -6.27
CA SER A 692 26.65 10.28 -6.45
C SER A 692 25.98 9.94 -5.12
N TYR A 693 26.67 9.19 -4.26
CA TYR A 693 26.21 8.88 -2.91
C TYR A 693 26.02 10.14 -2.06
N ALA A 694 27.02 11.05 -2.05
CA ALA A 694 26.93 12.30 -1.31
C ALA A 694 25.78 13.18 -1.81
N VAL A 695 25.57 13.27 -3.13
CA VAL A 695 24.42 13.97 -3.70
C VAL A 695 23.11 13.30 -3.28
N GLY A 696 23.01 11.97 -3.35
CA GLY A 696 21.80 11.25 -2.94
C GLY A 696 21.43 11.47 -1.47
N VAL A 697 22.43 11.48 -0.57
CA VAL A 697 22.22 11.74 0.86
C VAL A 697 21.87 13.22 1.14
N LEU A 698 22.39 14.15 0.33
CA LEU A 698 22.22 15.59 0.57
C LEU A 698 21.00 16.21 -0.12
N VAL A 699 20.55 15.65 -1.24
CA VAL A 699 19.57 16.28 -2.13
C VAL A 699 18.21 15.58 -2.08
N ALA A 700 18.11 14.39 -1.47
CA ALA A 700 16.88 13.59 -1.41
C ALA A 700 16.01 13.73 -2.68
N PRO A 701 16.54 13.44 -3.90
CA PRO A 701 15.79 13.71 -5.12
C PRO A 701 14.65 12.67 -5.24
N SER A 702 13.46 13.02 -4.74
CA SER A 702 12.18 12.33 -4.96
C SER A 702 11.55 12.69 -6.31
N ALA A 703 12.10 13.67 -7.02
CA ALA A 703 11.57 14.07 -8.31
C ALA A 703 12.03 13.12 -9.44
N VAL A 704 11.13 12.21 -9.83
CA VAL A 704 11.13 11.38 -11.06
C VAL A 704 11.94 10.08 -10.96
N GLY A 705 11.29 9.00 -10.51
CA GLY A 705 11.84 7.65 -10.56
C GLY A 705 10.79 6.53 -10.52
N PRO A 706 11.14 5.29 -10.95
CA PRO A 706 10.32 4.09 -10.80
C PRO A 706 10.12 3.67 -9.32
N LEU A 707 9.17 2.77 -8.99
CA LEU A 707 8.80 2.33 -7.62
C LEU A 707 9.97 2.08 -6.63
N PHE A 708 11.11 1.62 -7.14
CA PHE A 708 12.30 1.34 -6.33
C PHE A 708 13.19 2.58 -6.11
N ALA A 709 12.96 3.71 -6.77
CA ALA A 709 13.73 4.93 -6.61
C ALA A 709 13.43 5.60 -5.27
N ASP A 710 12.22 5.43 -4.75
CA ASP A 710 11.81 6.03 -3.48
C ASP A 710 12.20 5.12 -2.30
N ALA A 711 11.93 3.80 -2.39
CA ALA A 711 12.38 2.82 -1.39
C ALA A 711 13.90 2.56 -1.42
N HIS A 712 14.52 2.59 -2.60
CA HIS A 712 15.95 2.31 -2.80
C HIS A 712 16.63 3.31 -3.75
N PRO A 713 16.85 4.57 -3.31
CA PRO A 713 17.41 5.63 -4.14
C PRO A 713 18.68 5.23 -4.88
N LEU A 714 18.64 5.25 -6.21
CA LEU A 714 19.71 4.73 -7.07
C LEU A 714 21.07 5.36 -6.73
N LEU A 715 21.09 6.67 -6.42
CA LEU A 715 22.30 7.42 -6.08
C LEU A 715 22.99 6.90 -4.81
N VAL A 716 22.20 6.46 -3.83
CA VAL A 716 22.68 5.92 -2.55
C VAL A 716 23.02 4.44 -2.72
N TRP A 717 22.10 3.66 -3.29
CA TRP A 717 22.18 2.21 -3.39
C TRP A 717 23.17 1.68 -4.43
N GLN A 718 23.62 2.51 -5.38
CA GLN A 718 24.71 2.13 -6.29
C GLN A 718 26.05 1.93 -5.55
N LEU A 719 26.29 2.62 -4.42
CA LEU A 719 27.58 2.57 -3.74
C LEU A 719 27.95 1.16 -3.24
N PRO A 720 27.11 0.44 -2.47
CA PRO A 720 27.37 -0.95 -2.08
C PRO A 720 27.73 -1.86 -3.27
N PHE A 721 26.98 -1.76 -4.37
CA PHE A 721 27.22 -2.55 -5.57
C PHE A 721 28.56 -2.22 -6.24
N VAL A 722 28.89 -0.92 -6.38
CA VAL A 722 30.17 -0.47 -6.95
C VAL A 722 31.35 -0.88 -6.07
N LEU A 723 31.22 -0.83 -4.75
CA LEU A 723 32.26 -1.30 -3.83
C LEU A 723 32.52 -2.80 -3.97
N GLY A 724 31.46 -3.60 -4.12
CA GLY A 724 31.56 -5.03 -4.46
C GLY A 724 32.28 -5.27 -5.80
N LEU A 725 31.90 -4.50 -6.83
CA LEU A 725 32.52 -4.55 -8.16
C LEU A 725 34.03 -4.23 -8.09
N LEU A 726 34.40 -3.18 -7.35
CA LEU A 726 35.79 -2.76 -7.13
C LEU A 726 36.60 -3.82 -6.38
N ALA A 727 36.05 -4.38 -5.30
CA ALA A 727 36.71 -5.40 -4.49
C ALA A 727 37.07 -6.65 -5.32
N ALA A 728 36.22 -7.03 -6.28
CA ALA A 728 36.46 -8.17 -7.16
C ALA A 728 37.43 -7.86 -8.33
N TYR A 729 37.38 -6.67 -8.92
CA TYR A 729 38.29 -6.26 -10.01
C TYR A 729 39.70 -5.93 -9.51
N ARG A 730 39.81 -5.40 -8.29
CA ARG A 730 41.07 -5.03 -7.64
C ARG A 730 41.14 -5.70 -6.26
N PRO A 731 41.40 -7.03 -6.21
CA PRO A 731 41.45 -7.73 -4.94
C PRO A 731 42.62 -7.20 -4.10
N VAL A 732 42.29 -6.45 -3.05
CA VAL A 732 43.24 -6.10 -1.99
C VAL A 732 43.38 -7.33 -1.10
N ARG A 733 44.59 -7.88 -0.99
CA ARG A 733 44.86 -9.03 -0.10
C ARG A 733 44.86 -8.56 1.35
N VAL A 734 43.68 -8.51 1.96
CA VAL A 734 43.54 -8.28 3.39
C VAL A 734 43.67 -9.63 4.11
N PRO A 735 44.55 -9.77 5.12
CA PRO A 735 44.61 -10.99 5.91
C PRO A 735 43.24 -11.27 6.53
N GLY A 736 42.71 -12.49 6.39
CA GLY A 736 41.41 -12.85 6.99
C GLY A 736 41.35 -12.60 8.50
N ALA A 737 42.51 -12.64 9.17
CA ALA A 737 42.68 -12.26 10.58
C ALA A 737 42.33 -10.80 10.88
N LEU A 738 42.70 -9.90 9.98
CA LEU A 738 42.50 -8.46 10.13
C LEU A 738 41.04 -8.10 9.86
N LEU A 739 40.44 -8.65 8.79
CA LEU A 739 39.02 -8.51 8.51
C LEU A 739 38.16 -9.01 9.69
N LEU A 740 38.56 -10.12 10.30
CA LEU A 740 37.91 -10.67 11.48
C LEU A 740 38.06 -9.76 12.70
N GLY A 741 39.25 -9.19 12.93
CA GLY A 741 39.46 -8.22 14.00
C GLY A 741 38.60 -6.96 13.82
N VAL A 742 38.50 -6.45 12.59
CA VAL A 742 37.61 -5.35 12.24
C VAL A 742 36.14 -5.74 12.47
N ALA A 743 35.73 -6.94 12.06
CA ALA A 743 34.36 -7.41 12.26
C ALA A 743 33.99 -7.55 13.75
N VAL A 744 34.89 -8.07 14.58
CA VAL A 744 34.67 -8.19 16.03
C VAL A 744 34.60 -6.82 16.70
N VAL A 745 35.50 -5.89 16.33
CA VAL A 745 35.48 -4.53 16.87
C VAL A 745 34.21 -3.79 16.44
N TRP A 746 33.82 -3.92 15.16
CA TRP A 746 32.61 -3.30 14.62
C TRP A 746 31.34 -3.87 15.27
N ALA A 747 31.24 -5.20 15.41
CA ALA A 747 30.12 -5.83 16.09
C ALA A 747 30.07 -5.49 17.59
N GLY A 748 31.23 -5.39 18.25
CA GLY A 748 31.30 -4.93 19.64
C GLY A 748 30.86 -3.48 19.80
N ALA A 749 31.17 -2.61 18.82
CA ALA A 749 30.69 -1.24 18.80
C ALA A 749 29.17 -1.17 18.61
N LEU A 750 28.62 -1.92 17.65
CA LEU A 750 27.17 -2.02 17.44
C LEU A 750 26.44 -2.56 18.67
N ALA A 751 26.99 -3.60 19.31
CA ALA A 751 26.43 -4.16 20.55
C ALA A 751 26.50 -3.16 21.73
N ALA A 752 27.57 -2.37 21.82
CA ALA A 752 27.67 -1.31 22.83
C ALA A 752 26.63 -0.20 22.61
N VAL A 753 26.37 0.17 21.35
CA VAL A 753 25.29 1.12 20.99
C VAL A 753 23.92 0.49 21.29
N ALA A 754 23.70 -0.79 20.97
CA ALA A 754 22.46 -1.51 21.29
C ALA A 754 22.09 -1.44 22.77
N VAL A 755 23.09 -1.59 23.64
CA VAL A 755 22.90 -1.60 25.09
C VAL A 755 22.75 -0.18 25.65
N ALA A 756 23.44 0.80 25.06
CA ALA A 756 23.44 2.17 25.57
C ALA A 756 22.23 2.98 25.08
N VAL A 757 21.85 2.81 23.81
CA VAL A 757 20.82 3.59 23.13
C VAL A 757 20.15 2.71 22.04
N PRO A 758 19.24 1.80 22.41
CA PRO A 758 18.66 0.82 21.49
C PRO A 758 17.91 1.47 20.32
N ASP A 759 17.15 2.53 20.57
CA ASP A 759 16.40 3.26 19.52
C ASP A 759 17.33 3.82 18.44
N VAL A 760 18.44 4.42 18.87
CA VAL A 760 19.45 4.98 17.96
C VAL A 760 20.14 3.90 17.13
N LEU A 761 20.28 2.67 17.64
CA LEU A 761 20.85 1.56 16.86
C LEU A 761 19.94 1.16 15.71
N VAL A 762 18.63 1.16 15.94
CA VAL A 762 17.61 0.81 14.95
C VAL A 762 17.66 1.82 13.81
N ASP A 763 17.64 3.11 14.13
CA ASP A 763 17.80 4.20 13.14
C ASP A 763 19.15 4.11 12.39
N LEU A 764 20.24 3.79 13.11
CA LEU A 764 21.58 3.66 12.52
C LEU A 764 21.71 2.46 11.58
N LEU A 765 20.91 1.41 11.78
CA LEU A 765 20.93 0.19 10.99
C LEU A 765 19.77 0.10 10.00
N ASP A 766 18.92 1.14 9.95
CA ASP A 766 17.79 1.19 9.05
C ASP A 766 18.25 0.93 7.60
N PRO A 767 17.79 -0.18 6.98
CA PRO A 767 18.16 -0.52 5.63
C PRO A 767 17.49 0.38 4.58
N ARG A 768 16.44 1.16 4.89
CA ARG A 768 15.70 1.99 3.93
C ARG A 768 16.58 3.06 3.29
N ARG A 769 17.35 3.77 4.13
CA ARG A 769 18.31 4.79 3.69
C ARG A 769 19.71 4.40 4.14
N PRO A 770 20.48 3.63 3.33
CA PRO A 770 21.78 3.12 3.77
C PRO A 770 22.78 4.27 3.94
N GLY A 771 22.81 4.80 5.16
CA GLY A 771 23.82 5.71 5.65
C GLY A 771 25.21 5.06 5.66
N PRO A 772 26.23 5.77 6.14
CA PRO A 772 27.57 5.22 6.19
C PRO A 772 27.65 3.94 7.02
N VAL A 773 26.81 3.80 8.05
CA VAL A 773 26.84 2.66 8.98
C VAL A 773 26.31 1.37 8.33
N PRO A 774 25.11 1.31 7.71
CA PRO A 774 24.64 0.11 7.01
C PRO A 774 25.58 -0.33 5.88
N VAL A 775 26.17 0.62 5.12
CA VAL A 775 27.13 0.31 4.06
C VAL A 775 28.40 -0.33 4.62
N VAL A 776 28.98 0.23 5.69
CA VAL A 776 30.17 -0.34 6.33
C VAL A 776 29.87 -1.70 6.94
N THR A 777 28.74 -1.84 7.63
CA THR A 777 28.27 -3.13 8.18
C THR A 777 28.15 -4.17 7.07
N ALA A 778 27.54 -3.82 5.94
CA ALA A 778 27.39 -4.74 4.81
C ALA A 778 28.73 -5.19 4.21
N LEU A 779 29.71 -4.28 4.08
CA LEU A 779 31.06 -4.64 3.61
C LEU A 779 31.78 -5.58 4.58
N VAL A 780 31.66 -5.32 5.88
CA VAL A 780 32.25 -6.14 6.94
C VAL A 780 31.61 -7.53 6.94
N VAL A 781 30.28 -7.63 6.87
CA VAL A 781 29.53 -8.88 6.81
C VAL A 781 29.84 -9.65 5.53
N ALA A 782 29.73 -9.03 4.35
CA ALA A 782 30.03 -9.66 3.06
C ALA A 782 31.47 -10.17 3.00
N GLY A 783 32.43 -9.34 3.40
CA GLY A 783 33.85 -9.71 3.41
C GLY A 783 34.15 -10.83 4.39
N SER A 784 33.52 -10.82 5.57
CA SER A 784 33.67 -11.88 6.59
C SER A 784 33.06 -13.19 6.14
N LEU A 785 31.87 -13.15 5.52
CA LEU A 785 31.19 -14.33 4.98
C LEU A 785 32.04 -15.01 3.91
N VAL A 786 32.52 -14.25 2.92
CA VAL A 786 33.40 -14.76 1.86
C VAL A 786 34.72 -15.31 2.45
N ALA A 787 35.31 -14.61 3.43
CA ALA A 787 36.54 -15.06 4.09
C ALA A 787 36.34 -16.35 4.91
N GLY A 788 35.20 -16.48 5.60
CA GLY A 788 34.81 -17.66 6.37
C GLY A 788 34.60 -18.88 5.47
N VAL A 789 33.83 -18.71 4.39
CA VAL A 789 33.64 -19.77 3.38
C VAL A 789 34.99 -20.18 2.79
N ARG A 790 35.87 -19.23 2.47
CA ARG A 790 37.22 -19.52 1.94
C ARG A 790 38.10 -20.24 2.96
N ALA A 791 37.96 -19.94 4.26
CA ALA A 791 38.70 -20.61 5.33
C ALA A 791 38.29 -22.08 5.52
N CYS A 792 37.03 -22.40 5.20
CA CYS A 792 36.42 -23.72 5.34
C CYS A 792 35.94 -24.29 4.00
N TRP A 793 36.61 -23.96 2.89
CA TRP A 793 36.10 -24.27 1.55
C TRP A 793 35.76 -25.74 1.36
N ARG A 794 36.70 -26.66 1.65
CA ARG A 794 36.51 -28.09 1.37
C ARG A 794 35.28 -28.71 2.08
N PRO A 795 35.07 -28.52 3.40
CA PRO A 795 33.85 -29.01 4.03
C PRO A 795 32.58 -28.30 3.54
N VAL A 796 32.64 -27.00 3.25
CA VAL A 796 31.48 -26.24 2.74
C VAL A 796 31.11 -26.69 1.33
N ASP A 797 32.08 -26.91 0.44
CA ASP A 797 31.87 -27.38 -0.93
C ASP A 797 31.25 -28.79 -0.95
N VAL A 798 31.68 -29.68 -0.06
CA VAL A 798 31.10 -31.02 0.04
C VAL A 798 29.68 -31.00 0.62
N ALA A 799 29.45 -30.23 1.68
CA ALA A 799 28.16 -30.25 2.39
C ALA A 799 27.09 -29.37 1.74
N LEU A 800 27.46 -28.14 1.36
CA LEU A 800 26.54 -27.10 0.91
C LEU A 800 26.74 -26.72 -0.57
N GLY A 801 27.91 -27.01 -1.14
CA GLY A 801 28.23 -26.69 -2.54
C GLY A 801 27.20 -27.16 -3.57
N PRO A 802 26.66 -28.40 -3.51
CA PRO A 802 25.66 -28.88 -4.47
C PRO A 802 24.35 -28.08 -4.50
N VAL A 803 24.06 -27.36 -3.40
CA VAL A 803 22.85 -26.55 -3.22
C VAL A 803 23.15 -25.07 -3.47
N LEU A 804 24.14 -24.51 -2.75
CA LEU A 804 24.40 -23.07 -2.73
C LEU A 804 25.13 -22.57 -3.98
N VAL A 805 26.04 -23.35 -4.58
CA VAL A 805 26.78 -22.90 -5.78
C VAL A 805 25.83 -22.71 -6.98
N PRO A 806 24.91 -23.64 -7.31
CA PRO A 806 23.92 -23.40 -8.36
C PRO A 806 23.05 -22.17 -8.12
N LEU A 807 22.56 -21.98 -6.88
CA LEU A 807 21.76 -20.82 -6.50
C LEU A 807 22.55 -19.52 -6.68
N GLY A 808 23.77 -19.42 -6.16
CA GLY A 808 24.63 -18.27 -6.36
C GLY A 808 25.01 -18.04 -7.83
N ARG A 809 25.12 -19.10 -8.63
CA ARG A 809 25.38 -18.97 -10.07
C ARG A 809 24.18 -18.43 -10.85
N ALA A 810 22.98 -18.78 -10.43
CA ALA A 810 21.73 -18.38 -11.08
C ALA A 810 20.89 -17.48 -10.17
N TRP A 811 21.54 -16.64 -9.37
CA TRP A 811 20.89 -15.81 -8.37
C TRP A 811 19.85 -14.85 -8.95
N LEU A 812 20.17 -14.25 -10.10
CA LEU A 812 19.31 -13.29 -10.76
C LEU A 812 17.97 -13.92 -11.19
N PRO A 813 17.94 -15.03 -11.98
CA PRO A 813 16.67 -15.70 -12.28
C PRO A 813 16.00 -16.33 -11.05
N ALA A 814 16.77 -16.72 -10.02
CA ALA A 814 16.20 -17.20 -8.77
C ALA A 814 15.40 -16.11 -8.04
N LEU A 815 15.94 -14.89 -7.95
CA LEU A 815 15.23 -13.75 -7.36
C LEU A 815 14.07 -13.27 -8.23
N VAL A 816 14.25 -13.22 -9.56
CA VAL A 816 13.18 -12.78 -10.49
C VAL A 816 11.95 -13.67 -10.37
N LEU A 817 12.11 -15.00 -10.27
CA LEU A 817 10.98 -15.94 -10.18
C LEU A 817 10.51 -16.21 -8.76
N LEU A 818 11.22 -15.73 -7.74
CA LEU A 818 10.87 -15.94 -6.34
C LEU A 818 9.40 -15.59 -6.02
N PRO A 819 8.83 -14.47 -6.50
CA PRO A 819 7.46 -14.07 -6.13
C PRO A 819 6.41 -15.05 -6.64
N VAL A 820 6.63 -15.61 -7.83
CA VAL A 820 5.76 -16.65 -8.40
C VAL A 820 5.75 -17.89 -7.51
N TRP A 821 6.92 -18.28 -6.98
CA TRP A 821 7.00 -19.45 -6.10
C TRP A 821 6.44 -19.18 -4.71
N VAL A 822 6.61 -17.96 -4.19
CA VAL A 822 6.00 -17.57 -2.92
C VAL A 822 4.48 -17.57 -3.04
N LEU A 823 3.92 -16.95 -4.08
CA LEU A 823 2.47 -16.94 -4.36
C LEU A 823 1.92 -18.36 -4.36
N LEU A 824 2.49 -19.23 -5.21
CA LEU A 824 2.03 -20.61 -5.33
C LEU A 824 2.19 -21.45 -4.06
N ALA A 825 3.11 -21.10 -3.15
CA ALA A 825 3.34 -21.84 -1.92
C ALA A 825 2.42 -21.38 -0.78
N VAL A 826 2.14 -20.08 -0.72
CA VAL A 826 1.26 -19.48 0.30
C VAL A 826 -0.20 -19.75 -0.02
N SER A 827 -0.59 -19.74 -1.30
CA SER A 827 -1.96 -20.04 -1.71
C SER A 827 -2.32 -21.54 -1.67
N LEU A 828 -1.48 -22.41 -1.10
CA LEU A 828 -1.87 -23.80 -0.87
C LEU A 828 -2.85 -23.86 0.30
N PRO A 829 -3.96 -24.62 0.19
CA PRO A 829 -4.90 -24.78 1.28
C PRO A 829 -4.18 -25.25 2.56
N ASP A 830 -4.62 -24.72 3.70
CA ASP A 830 -4.06 -24.89 5.05
C ASP A 830 -2.85 -23.99 5.40
N VAL A 831 -2.29 -23.19 4.47
CA VAL A 831 -1.02 -22.44 4.70
C VAL A 831 -1.11 -21.12 5.48
N VAL A 832 -2.29 -20.54 5.78
CA VAL A 832 -2.44 -19.29 6.59
C VAL A 832 -3.80 -19.25 7.34
N PRO A 833 -3.96 -18.64 8.55
CA PRO A 833 -3.05 -18.41 9.67
C PRO A 833 -3.47 -19.14 10.97
N GLY A 834 -2.51 -19.64 11.76
CA GLY A 834 -2.76 -20.22 13.09
C GLY A 834 -1.71 -21.22 13.59
N SER A 835 -0.56 -20.73 14.09
CA SER A 835 0.41 -21.45 14.94
C SER A 835 1.20 -22.68 14.43
N ASP A 836 0.90 -23.27 13.27
CA ASP A 836 1.61 -24.48 12.81
C ASP A 836 2.95 -24.17 12.09
N THR A 837 3.98 -23.91 12.90
CA THR A 837 5.40 -23.74 12.47
C THR A 837 5.91 -24.81 11.48
N VAL A 838 5.36 -26.02 11.53
CA VAL A 838 5.71 -27.13 10.61
C VAL A 838 5.33 -26.81 9.17
N LEU A 839 4.20 -26.16 8.97
CA LEU A 839 3.66 -25.88 7.65
C LEU A 839 4.39 -24.71 6.98
N ALA A 840 4.68 -23.65 7.73
CA ALA A 840 5.53 -22.54 7.28
C ALA A 840 6.93 -23.03 6.86
N VAL A 841 7.53 -23.93 7.65
CA VAL A 841 8.82 -24.58 7.31
C VAL A 841 8.69 -25.42 6.03
N THR A 842 7.56 -26.11 5.84
CA THR A 842 7.31 -26.93 4.65
C THR A 842 7.16 -26.06 3.39
N ALA A 843 6.42 -24.96 3.47
CA ALA A 843 6.31 -23.97 2.40
C ALA A 843 7.68 -23.35 2.06
N ALA A 844 8.46 -22.95 3.06
CA ALA A 844 9.80 -22.41 2.85
C ALA A 844 10.74 -23.43 2.16
N LEU A 845 10.67 -24.71 2.53
CA LEU A 845 11.43 -25.78 1.88
C LEU A 845 10.97 -26.04 0.43
N LEU A 846 9.67 -25.97 0.17
CA LEU A 846 9.11 -26.09 -1.18
C LEU A 846 9.62 -24.95 -2.08
N VAL A 847 9.50 -23.70 -1.64
CA VAL A 847 9.97 -22.52 -2.38
C VAL A 847 11.48 -22.58 -2.59
N ALA A 848 12.25 -22.99 -1.58
CA ALA A 848 13.69 -23.19 -1.71
C ALA A 848 14.03 -24.27 -2.75
N GLY A 849 13.28 -25.38 -2.78
CA GLY A 849 13.40 -26.43 -3.76
C GLY A 849 13.13 -25.96 -5.20
N LEU A 850 12.03 -25.23 -5.41
CA LEU A 850 11.67 -24.65 -6.70
C LEU A 850 12.70 -23.63 -7.18
N THR A 851 13.16 -22.76 -6.28
CA THR A 851 14.25 -21.80 -6.52
C THR A 851 15.55 -22.50 -6.92
N TRP A 852 15.87 -23.64 -6.31
CA TRP A 852 17.04 -24.45 -6.69
C TRP A 852 16.86 -25.12 -8.06
N VAL A 853 15.66 -25.61 -8.38
CA VAL A 853 15.35 -26.20 -9.70
C VAL A 853 15.47 -25.15 -10.80
N THR A 854 14.91 -23.95 -10.62
CA THR A 854 15.03 -22.85 -11.60
C THR A 854 16.50 -22.48 -11.84
N ALA A 855 17.30 -22.41 -10.77
CA ALA A 855 18.73 -22.20 -10.86
C ALA A 855 19.44 -23.28 -11.70
N ARG A 856 19.15 -24.56 -11.45
CA ARG A 856 19.69 -25.70 -12.23
C ARG A 856 19.29 -25.66 -13.70
N VAL A 857 18.03 -25.35 -14.01
CA VAL A 857 17.53 -25.27 -15.39
C VAL A 857 18.21 -24.11 -16.14
N ALA A 858 18.31 -22.94 -15.52
CA ALA A 858 18.99 -21.79 -16.09
C ALA A 858 20.46 -22.09 -16.42
N LEU A 859 21.15 -22.87 -15.58
CA LEU A 859 22.53 -23.28 -15.84
C LEU A 859 22.65 -24.32 -16.96
N ARG A 860 21.71 -25.29 -17.04
CA ARG A 860 21.71 -26.28 -18.14
C ARG A 860 21.49 -25.64 -19.51
N ARG A 861 20.57 -24.67 -19.62
CA ARG A 861 20.34 -23.92 -20.86
C ARG A 861 21.58 -23.15 -21.34
N ARG A 862 22.46 -22.74 -20.41
CA ARG A 862 23.74 -22.09 -20.73
C ARG A 862 24.85 -23.06 -21.15
N ALA A 863 24.76 -24.32 -20.73
CA ALA A 863 25.74 -25.36 -21.05
C ALA A 863 25.42 -26.12 -22.35
N ALA A 864 24.21 -25.98 -22.89
CA ALA A 864 23.87 -26.50 -24.22
C ALA A 864 24.72 -25.77 -25.28
N PRO A 865 25.39 -26.51 -26.21
CA PRO A 865 26.09 -25.86 -27.30
C PRO A 865 25.07 -25.03 -28.10
N ALA A 866 25.37 -23.75 -28.32
CA ALA A 866 24.62 -22.93 -29.25
C ALA A 866 24.72 -23.59 -30.63
N GLY A 867 23.65 -24.27 -31.04
CA GLY A 867 23.49 -24.85 -32.37
C GLY A 867 23.34 -23.78 -33.43
#